data_AF-A0A6L4AZC9-F1
#
_entry.id   AF-A0A6L4AZC9-F1
#
_cell.length_a   1.000
_cell.length_b   1.000
_cell.length_c   1.000
_cell.angle_alpha   90.00
_cell.angle_beta   90.00
_cell.angle_gamma   90.00
#
_symmetry.space_group_name_H-M   'P 1'
#
loop_
_entity.id
_entity.type
_entity.pdbx_description
1 polymer ?
#
loop_
_entity_poly.entity_id
_entity_poly.type
_entity_poly.pdbx_seq_one_letter_code
_entity_poly.pdbx_strand_id
1 'polypeptide(L)'
;MKKLVLPVVLGLALLSPAARAGDRPSATYRSDVKVVKFDVSPPLSSLPLLEPRDAPGALLMADPPSHLEGELGPQDVDGALQDWAGPSMLIPAPLVSFNGPPNVSGVAPPDPVGDVGPAHYVAMSNLSFQIFDKTGTSLLGPAANNTLWAGFGGACEAENSGDPIVLHDQIADRWLLTQFTSAGPTYYNCVALSTTSSPTGSYYRWAVSTGANFPDYPKYGVWSDTYFISTREFAGSSFAGVGAYAMNRSEMLAGNPAPTIVAFLMTPGGAGAANLGDGLLPADLDGVTLPPAGMPGIFVGSMDNGGPYGAPQDALTIWEFDVDYGTPVNSSFTLANTVPIAAYDTMFAGCSGRSCIPQPGTAAKVDILSYRQRPMHRAAYRNFGTHQSIVTNQSVEAPGVMAGVRWWEIRDPAGTPVIHQQGTFAPADGVHRWMASIAQDSAGNMGLGYSASNATSVFPSSWYTGRLAGDPLGTMPQGEEAIIDGTGSQTGGGSRWGDYTSMNVDPVDDCTFWYVNEWVPTTSSAGWQLRIGSFRFNECGTPDFYLGAAPASQTICAGDNADIAVTVGSIGGFSNTVTLGATGNPAGTTAVFDDNTITPPGAATLTIGNTGAVTAGTYLIGVDGTATGSGGHSTSADLVVLTDVPGAATLTSPANGATGVPTAPTLTWTAAAGATGYLVEVDDNADFSSPEFSATVAGTSTGATGLAADTLYNWRVTADNACGTTPSTVFTFTTALEYCATPNLPIPDNGAPVTSTIVVPAGGGNVSDLDLYIRANHTWVGDVLFGLSKNGGANQLHFDRPGVPASTFGCSSDGPDITLDDESATPVETACPSPFVGTFSPNVPLSFFDGQSISGSWTLSADDNVGGDSGSLLEWCLVPTVDVVDPMPFLADFEEGDFSEWSATQP
;
A
#
# COMPACT_ATOMS: atom_id res chain seq x y z
N MET A 1 -12.17 -57.53 -77.71
CA MET A 1 -13.41 -57.50 -76.91
C MET A 1 -13.05 -56.83 -75.59
N LYS A 2 -13.44 -55.56 -75.35
CA LYS A 2 -14.58 -55.14 -74.48
C LYS A 2 -14.55 -55.88 -73.13
N LYS A 3 -14.39 -55.27 -71.94
CA LYS A 3 -15.07 -54.09 -71.37
C LYS A 3 -14.27 -53.46 -70.19
N LEU A 4 -14.05 -52.14 -70.26
CA LEU A 4 -14.60 -51.09 -69.38
C LEU A 4 -14.95 -51.43 -67.91
N VAL A 5 -14.26 -50.81 -66.93
CA VAL A 5 -14.85 -49.98 -65.83
C VAL A 5 -13.81 -48.92 -65.43
N LEU A 6 -14.24 -47.66 -65.41
CA LEU A 6 -13.48 -46.43 -65.10
C LEU A 6 -13.89 -45.96 -63.68
N PRO A 7 -12.97 -45.57 -62.78
CA PRO A 7 -13.36 -45.02 -61.48
C PRO A 7 -13.71 -43.53 -61.62
N VAL A 8 -14.86 -43.15 -61.06
CA VAL A 8 -15.33 -41.76 -60.99
C VAL A 8 -14.51 -41.02 -59.93
N VAL A 9 -13.87 -39.93 -60.37
CA VAL A 9 -13.28 -38.90 -59.51
C VAL A 9 -14.42 -38.08 -58.91
N LEU A 10 -14.62 -38.14 -57.59
CA LEU A 10 -15.46 -37.19 -56.87
C LEU A 10 -14.53 -36.07 -56.36
N GLY A 11 -14.69 -34.88 -56.93
CA GLY A 11 -13.91 -33.70 -56.52
C GLY A 11 -14.22 -33.32 -55.08
N LEU A 12 -13.17 -33.17 -54.27
CA LEU A 12 -13.21 -32.45 -53.01
C LEU A 12 -13.60 -31.00 -53.32
N ALA A 13 -14.85 -30.63 -53.04
CA ALA A 13 -15.21 -29.23 -52.92
C ALA A 13 -14.53 -28.71 -51.65
N LEU A 14 -13.56 -27.81 -51.83
CA LEU A 14 -13.10 -26.91 -50.78
C LEU A 14 -14.33 -26.16 -50.26
N LEU A 15 -14.82 -26.53 -49.08
CA LEU A 15 -15.73 -25.70 -48.31
C LEU A 15 -14.91 -24.50 -47.85
N SER A 16 -15.06 -23.38 -48.57
CA SER A 16 -14.74 -22.05 -48.05
C SER A 16 -15.41 -21.89 -46.68
N PRO A 17 -14.77 -21.26 -45.67
CA PRO A 17 -15.41 -20.99 -44.39
C PRO A 17 -16.48 -19.90 -44.58
N ALA A 18 -17.69 -20.31 -44.97
CA ALA A 18 -18.85 -19.44 -45.04
C ALA A 18 -19.64 -19.57 -43.74
N ALA A 19 -19.35 -18.66 -42.79
CA ALA A 19 -20.32 -17.92 -41.96
C ALA A 19 -19.60 -17.33 -40.73
N ARG A 20 -18.82 -16.26 -40.90
CA ARG A 20 -18.25 -15.46 -39.80
C ARG A 20 -18.98 -14.11 -39.63
N ALA A 21 -20.19 -13.99 -40.18
CA ALA A 21 -21.01 -12.78 -40.16
C ALA A 21 -22.48 -13.14 -39.83
N GLY A 22 -22.72 -13.42 -38.56
CA GLY A 22 -24.00 -13.15 -37.91
C GLY A 22 -23.70 -12.17 -36.78
N ASP A 23 -24.62 -11.25 -36.47
CA ASP A 23 -24.47 -10.15 -35.49
C ASP A 23 -23.97 -10.67 -34.12
N ARG A 24 -22.64 -10.76 -33.95
CA ARG A 24 -22.04 -11.02 -32.65
C ARG A 24 -22.20 -9.74 -31.81
N PRO A 25 -22.56 -9.85 -30.52
CA PRO A 25 -22.55 -8.70 -29.63
C PRO A 25 -21.20 -7.98 -29.74
N SER A 26 -21.24 -6.69 -30.11
CA SER A 26 -20.07 -5.84 -30.28
C SER A 26 -20.26 -4.57 -29.46
N ALA A 27 -19.18 -4.12 -28.83
CA ALA A 27 -19.25 -2.92 -28.01
C ALA A 27 -19.23 -1.65 -28.87
N THR A 28 -19.71 -0.55 -28.31
CA THR A 28 -19.68 0.74 -28.99
C THR A 28 -18.30 1.40 -28.78
N TYR A 29 -17.62 1.72 -29.88
CA TYR A 29 -16.36 2.45 -29.84
C TYR A 29 -16.54 3.84 -29.22
N ARG A 30 -15.62 4.24 -28.34
CA ARG A 30 -15.60 5.54 -27.68
C ARG A 30 -14.43 6.38 -28.17
N SER A 31 -14.75 7.43 -28.93
CA SER A 31 -13.76 8.38 -29.45
C SER A 31 -13.38 9.49 -28.46
N ASP A 32 -14.03 9.55 -27.31
CA ASP A 32 -13.94 10.65 -26.33
C ASP A 32 -13.05 10.33 -25.12
N VAL A 33 -12.57 9.09 -24.99
CA VAL A 33 -11.60 8.70 -23.96
C VAL A 33 -10.25 9.33 -24.27
N LYS A 34 -9.71 10.07 -23.30
CA LYS A 34 -8.45 10.80 -23.43
C LYS A 34 -7.74 10.92 -22.10
N VAL A 35 -6.43 11.09 -22.18
CA VAL A 35 -5.63 11.60 -21.07
C VAL A 35 -5.94 13.08 -20.90
N VAL A 36 -6.33 13.48 -19.69
CA VAL A 36 -6.55 14.89 -19.35
C VAL A 36 -5.34 15.51 -18.65
N LYS A 37 -4.46 14.66 -18.11
CA LYS A 37 -3.25 15.11 -17.42
C LYS A 37 -2.17 14.03 -17.43
N PHE A 38 -0.94 14.48 -17.57
CA PHE A 38 0.26 13.65 -17.50
C PHE A 38 1.40 14.41 -16.82
N ASP A 39 2.22 13.71 -16.04
CA ASP A 39 3.56 14.15 -15.68
C ASP A 39 4.50 12.95 -15.37
N VAL A 40 5.72 13.29 -14.95
CA VAL A 40 6.66 12.34 -14.35
C VAL A 40 6.86 12.76 -12.90
N SER A 41 6.58 11.86 -11.96
CA SER A 41 6.76 12.16 -10.54
C SER A 41 8.25 12.27 -10.16
N PRO A 42 8.60 12.97 -9.07
CA PRO A 42 9.80 12.66 -8.30
C PRO A 42 9.83 11.17 -7.89
N PRO A 43 10.98 10.61 -7.49
CA PRO A 43 11.01 9.28 -6.88
C PRO A 43 10.00 9.19 -5.74
N LEU A 44 9.22 8.11 -5.69
CA LEU A 44 8.20 7.90 -4.66
C LEU A 44 8.82 7.94 -3.26
N SER A 45 10.05 7.44 -3.08
CA SER A 45 10.82 7.53 -1.84
C SER A 45 11.18 8.95 -1.39
N SER A 46 11.00 9.95 -2.25
CA SER A 46 11.26 11.37 -1.94
C SER A 46 9.98 12.17 -1.72
N LEU A 47 8.81 11.59 -2.02
CA LEU A 47 7.54 12.26 -1.80
C LEU A 47 7.18 12.23 -0.30
N PRO A 48 6.61 13.30 0.26
CA PRO A 48 5.99 13.25 1.57
C PRO A 48 4.90 12.17 1.57
N LEU A 49 5.06 11.15 2.40
CA LEU A 49 4.06 10.10 2.52
C LEU A 49 2.81 10.68 3.17
N LEU A 50 1.68 10.56 2.48
CA LEU A 50 0.40 10.95 3.06
C LEU A 50 -0.06 9.84 3.98
N GLU A 51 -0.41 10.19 5.21
CA GLU A 51 -1.08 9.27 6.12
C GLU A 51 -2.38 8.78 5.46
N PRO A 52 -2.71 7.48 5.53
CA PRO A 52 -4.01 6.99 5.09
C PRO A 52 -5.10 7.49 6.07
N ARG A 53 -5.44 8.79 5.98
CA ARG A 53 -6.48 9.44 6.79
C ARG A 53 -7.85 8.88 6.44
N ASP A 54 -8.74 8.91 7.43
CA ASP A 54 -10.17 8.66 7.27
C ASP A 54 -10.70 9.52 6.12
N ALA A 55 -11.17 8.89 5.05
CA ALA A 55 -12.01 9.59 4.08
C ALA A 55 -13.27 10.06 4.84
N PRO A 56 -13.57 11.37 4.92
CA PRO A 56 -14.77 11.83 5.60
C PRO A 56 -15.99 11.23 4.90
N GLY A 57 -16.62 10.25 5.56
CA GLY A 57 -17.93 9.71 5.17
C GLY A 57 -17.96 8.65 4.05
N ALA A 58 -16.83 8.15 3.56
CA ALA A 58 -16.86 7.07 2.57
C ALA A 58 -16.81 5.69 3.26
N LEU A 59 -17.98 5.20 3.67
CA LEU A 59 -18.30 3.84 3.20
C LEU A 59 -18.14 3.96 1.68
N LEU A 60 -17.01 3.47 1.14
CA LEU A 60 -16.78 3.45 -0.30
C LEU A 60 -18.07 2.96 -0.94
N MET A 61 -18.63 3.86 -1.75
CA MET A 61 -20.04 3.94 -2.15
C MET A 61 -20.71 2.59 -2.06
N ALA A 62 -21.77 2.51 -1.24
CA ALA A 62 -22.62 1.33 -1.14
C ALA A 62 -22.81 0.76 -2.55
N ASP A 63 -22.16 -0.37 -2.81
CA ASP A 63 -22.36 -1.18 -4.00
C ASP A 63 -23.87 -1.19 -4.21
N PRO A 64 -24.39 -0.48 -5.24
CA PRO A 64 -25.81 -0.25 -5.34
C PRO A 64 -26.46 -1.62 -5.25
N PRO A 65 -27.49 -1.78 -4.41
CA PRO A 65 -28.13 -3.07 -4.25
C PRO A 65 -28.34 -3.62 -5.64
N SER A 66 -27.88 -4.83 -5.90
CA SER A 66 -27.88 -5.41 -7.25
C SER A 66 -29.26 -5.32 -7.91
N HIS A 67 -30.32 -5.10 -7.11
CA HIS A 67 -31.73 -5.24 -7.45
C HIS A 67 -32.05 -6.69 -7.84
N LEU A 68 -31.15 -7.62 -7.50
CA LEU A 68 -31.22 -9.04 -7.85
C LEU A 68 -31.58 -9.90 -6.61
N GLU A 69 -32.37 -9.33 -5.69
CA GLU A 69 -33.18 -10.08 -4.72
C GLU A 69 -34.38 -10.75 -5.42
N GLY A 70 -34.19 -11.24 -6.65
CA GLY A 70 -35.19 -11.94 -7.44
C GLY A 70 -35.41 -13.38 -6.96
N GLU A 71 -36.49 -14.01 -7.42
CA GLU A 71 -36.71 -15.45 -7.24
C GLU A 71 -35.50 -16.21 -7.80
N LEU A 72 -34.90 -17.06 -6.96
CA LEU A 72 -33.81 -17.96 -7.36
C LEU A 72 -34.24 -18.73 -8.62
N GLY A 73 -33.37 -18.76 -9.63
CA GLY A 73 -33.53 -19.69 -10.74
C GLY A 73 -33.38 -21.15 -10.28
N PRO A 74 -33.33 -22.12 -11.21
CA PRO A 74 -33.03 -23.50 -10.87
C PRO A 74 -31.73 -23.58 -10.07
N GLN A 75 -31.74 -24.34 -8.98
CA GLN A 75 -30.55 -24.68 -8.21
C GLN A 75 -30.03 -26.01 -8.75
N ASP A 76 -28.92 -25.96 -9.45
CA ASP A 76 -28.41 -27.09 -10.20
C ASP A 76 -27.42 -27.91 -9.34
N VAL A 77 -27.37 -29.22 -9.60
CA VAL A 77 -26.39 -30.07 -8.89
C VAL A 77 -25.02 -29.85 -9.52
N ASP A 78 -24.08 -29.32 -8.73
CA ASP A 78 -22.70 -29.12 -9.19
C ASP A 78 -22.01 -30.44 -9.51
N GLY A 79 -21.91 -30.74 -10.81
CA GLY A 79 -21.29 -31.94 -11.33
C GLY A 79 -19.76 -31.96 -11.27
N ALA A 80 -19.12 -30.87 -10.84
CA ALA A 80 -17.67 -30.75 -10.72
C ALA A 80 -17.22 -30.48 -9.27
N LEU A 81 -18.09 -30.75 -8.30
CA LEU A 81 -17.79 -30.69 -6.88
C LEU A 81 -16.64 -31.63 -6.47
N GLN A 82 -15.69 -31.08 -5.74
CA GLN A 82 -14.73 -31.80 -4.91
C GLN A 82 -15.06 -31.53 -3.44
N ASP A 83 -15.66 -32.52 -2.78
CA ASP A 83 -16.11 -32.47 -1.38
C ASP A 83 -15.07 -33.02 -0.38
N TRP A 84 -13.81 -33.13 -0.80
CA TRP A 84 -12.70 -33.64 0.01
C TRP A 84 -11.43 -32.82 -0.21
N ALA A 85 -10.59 -32.72 0.81
CA ALA A 85 -9.23 -32.20 0.71
C ALA A 85 -8.23 -33.37 0.72
N GLY A 86 -7.14 -33.22 -0.06
CA GLY A 86 -6.01 -34.13 0.04
C GLY A 86 -5.28 -34.02 1.38
N PRO A 87 -4.34 -34.93 1.70
CA PRO A 87 -3.52 -34.82 2.90
C PRO A 87 -2.74 -33.49 2.90
N SER A 88 -2.84 -32.70 3.99
CA SER A 88 -2.17 -31.39 4.10
C SER A 88 -0.65 -31.44 3.96
N MET A 89 -0.03 -32.61 4.14
CA MET A 89 1.41 -32.80 3.92
C MET A 89 1.84 -32.71 2.45
N LEU A 90 0.90 -32.69 1.49
CA LEU A 90 1.21 -32.57 0.06
C LEU A 90 1.28 -31.09 -0.38
N ILE A 91 0.51 -30.21 0.24
CA ILE A 91 0.55 -28.78 -0.06
C ILE A 91 1.81 -28.21 0.59
N PRO A 92 2.66 -27.49 -0.16
CA PRO A 92 3.86 -26.88 0.41
C PRO A 92 3.48 -25.87 1.47
N ALA A 93 4.15 -25.90 2.63
CA ALA A 93 4.00 -24.86 3.65
C ALA A 93 4.46 -23.48 3.13
N PRO A 94 3.99 -22.37 3.73
CA PRO A 94 4.41 -21.04 3.30
C PRO A 94 5.92 -20.85 3.45
N LEU A 95 6.59 -20.36 2.41
CA LEU A 95 8.00 -19.99 2.42
C LEU A 95 8.22 -18.70 3.21
N VAL A 96 7.33 -17.73 3.02
CA VAL A 96 7.23 -16.51 3.84
C VAL A 96 5.76 -16.23 4.14
N SER A 97 5.51 -15.54 5.25
CA SER A 97 4.19 -15.07 5.65
C SER A 97 4.36 -13.85 6.56
N PHE A 98 3.95 -12.68 6.09
CA PHE A 98 4.09 -11.40 6.80
C PHE A 98 2.87 -10.50 6.60
N ASN A 99 2.73 -9.49 7.45
CA ASN A 99 1.62 -8.55 7.38
C ASN A 99 1.82 -7.56 6.23
N GLY A 100 0.76 -7.35 5.46
CA GLY A 100 0.65 -6.22 4.53
C GLY A 100 0.17 -4.94 5.24
N PRO A 101 -0.28 -3.94 4.46
CA PRO A 101 -0.90 -2.72 4.99
C PRO A 101 -2.09 -3.05 5.93
N PRO A 102 -2.12 -2.53 7.17
CA PRO A 102 -3.24 -2.71 8.10
C PRO A 102 -4.41 -1.79 7.78
N ASN A 103 -5.58 -2.08 8.36
CA ASN A 103 -6.71 -1.16 8.31
C ASN A 103 -6.52 0.04 9.25
N VAL A 104 -5.75 1.03 8.82
CA VAL A 104 -5.54 2.27 9.59
C VAL A 104 -6.70 3.28 9.47
N SER A 105 -7.57 3.13 8.47
CA SER A 105 -8.66 4.08 8.14
C SER A 105 -10.06 3.55 8.47
N GLY A 106 -10.15 2.42 9.18
CA GLY A 106 -11.42 1.78 9.55
C GLY A 106 -12.34 1.41 8.36
N VAL A 107 -11.80 1.33 7.14
CA VAL A 107 -12.57 1.14 5.91
C VAL A 107 -13.01 -0.32 5.77
N ALA A 108 -14.17 -0.56 5.18
CA ALA A 108 -14.58 -1.88 4.70
C ALA A 108 -15.34 -1.70 3.39
N PRO A 109 -14.97 -2.41 2.31
CA PRO A 109 -13.98 -3.50 2.26
C PRO A 109 -12.52 -3.03 2.06
N PRO A 110 -11.50 -3.90 2.27
CA PRO A 110 -10.10 -3.58 1.98
C PRO A 110 -9.70 -3.70 0.51
N ASP A 111 -10.31 -4.62 -0.23
CA ASP A 111 -9.95 -5.00 -1.60
C ASP A 111 -8.44 -5.32 -1.78
N PRO A 112 -7.97 -6.42 -1.15
CA PRO A 112 -6.56 -6.82 -1.19
C PRO A 112 -6.06 -7.05 -2.62
N VAL A 113 -4.99 -6.37 -3.01
CA VAL A 113 -4.30 -6.64 -4.29
C VAL A 113 -2.80 -6.46 -4.13
N GLY A 114 -2.03 -7.20 -4.91
CA GLY A 114 -0.58 -7.09 -4.89
C GLY A 114 0.07 -7.91 -5.98
N ASP A 115 1.33 -7.62 -6.24
CA ASP A 115 2.14 -8.36 -7.22
C ASP A 115 3.61 -8.43 -6.80
N VAL A 116 4.31 -9.41 -7.35
CA VAL A 116 5.72 -9.70 -7.09
C VAL A 116 6.57 -9.36 -8.31
N GLY A 117 7.63 -8.59 -8.09
CA GLY A 117 8.67 -8.36 -9.09
C GLY A 117 9.97 -9.07 -8.70
N PRO A 118 11.08 -8.81 -9.41
CA PRO A 118 12.33 -9.50 -9.16
C PRO A 118 12.87 -9.37 -7.73
N ALA A 119 12.66 -8.19 -7.10
CA ALA A 119 13.21 -7.87 -5.79
C ALA A 119 12.19 -7.34 -4.77
N HIS A 120 10.96 -7.04 -5.19
CA HIS A 120 9.97 -6.35 -4.36
C HIS A 120 8.63 -7.08 -4.40
N TYR A 121 7.85 -6.88 -3.34
CA TYR A 121 6.42 -7.14 -3.32
C TYR A 121 5.69 -5.82 -3.07
N VAL A 122 4.68 -5.50 -3.87
CA VAL A 122 3.85 -4.31 -3.68
C VAL A 122 2.44 -4.75 -3.36
N ALA A 123 1.87 -4.21 -2.29
CA ALA A 123 0.51 -4.50 -1.85
C ALA A 123 -0.30 -3.21 -1.71
N MET A 124 -1.57 -3.26 -2.11
CA MET A 124 -2.54 -2.19 -1.95
C MET A 124 -3.82 -2.74 -1.29
N SER A 125 -4.45 -1.87 -0.52
CA SER A 125 -5.85 -1.90 -0.11
C SER A 125 -6.51 -0.61 -0.61
N ASN A 126 -7.82 -0.52 -0.47
CA ASN A 126 -8.62 0.60 -0.96
C ASN A 126 -8.06 1.97 -0.63
N LEU A 127 -7.48 2.17 0.55
CA LEU A 127 -6.98 3.49 0.96
C LEU A 127 -5.48 3.54 1.21
N SER A 128 -4.75 2.43 1.08
CA SER A 128 -3.34 2.39 1.44
C SER A 128 -2.53 1.42 0.59
N PHE A 129 -1.25 1.74 0.40
CA PHE A 129 -0.28 0.85 -0.21
C PHE A 129 0.98 0.72 0.64
N GLN A 130 1.71 -0.36 0.44
CA GLN A 130 3.02 -0.58 1.06
C GLN A 130 3.90 -1.41 0.12
N ILE A 131 5.19 -1.09 0.14
CA ILE A 131 6.22 -1.75 -0.66
C ILE A 131 7.14 -2.50 0.29
N PHE A 132 7.42 -3.76 -0.04
CA PHE A 132 8.25 -4.66 0.72
C PHE A 132 9.38 -5.22 -0.14
N ASP A 133 10.46 -5.66 0.51
CA ASP A 133 11.29 -6.69 -0.07
C ASP A 133 10.59 -8.06 -0.02
N LYS A 134 11.17 -9.07 -0.66
CA LYS A 134 10.60 -10.43 -0.71
C LYS A 134 10.76 -11.22 0.60
N THR A 135 11.34 -10.63 1.64
CA THR A 135 11.38 -11.22 3.00
C THR A 135 10.30 -10.65 3.91
N GLY A 136 9.61 -9.58 3.47
CA GLY A 136 8.57 -8.90 4.22
C GLY A 136 9.05 -7.66 4.97
N THR A 137 10.28 -7.21 4.75
CA THR A 137 10.74 -5.93 5.29
C THR A 137 10.05 -4.80 4.54
N SER A 138 9.38 -3.90 5.25
CA SER A 138 8.81 -2.72 4.62
C SER A 138 9.92 -1.77 4.16
N LEU A 139 9.87 -1.40 2.89
CA LEU A 139 10.78 -0.46 2.26
C LEU A 139 10.16 0.94 2.11
N LEU A 140 8.83 1.00 1.98
CA LEU A 140 8.06 2.25 1.91
C LEU A 140 6.60 1.99 2.33
N GLY A 141 6.02 2.93 3.08
CA GLY A 141 4.64 2.86 3.55
C GLY A 141 4.47 2.17 4.92
N PRO A 142 3.21 1.94 5.36
CA PRO A 142 1.98 2.18 4.62
C PRO A 142 1.75 3.68 4.35
N ALA A 143 1.20 4.02 3.19
CA ALA A 143 0.86 5.39 2.81
C ALA A 143 -0.45 5.40 2.01
N ALA A 144 -1.14 6.54 1.97
CA ALA A 144 -2.38 6.67 1.20
C ALA A 144 -2.13 6.44 -0.30
N ASN A 145 -3.05 5.80 -1.02
CA ASN A 145 -2.87 5.50 -2.45
C ASN A 145 -2.61 6.77 -3.28
N ASN A 146 -3.29 7.87 -2.94
CA ASN A 146 -3.10 9.16 -3.61
C ASN A 146 -1.73 9.81 -3.37
N THR A 147 -0.89 9.28 -2.48
CA THR A 147 0.55 9.66 -2.38
C THR A 147 1.27 9.48 -3.71
N LEU A 148 0.91 8.45 -4.50
CA LEU A 148 1.45 8.25 -5.85
C LEU A 148 1.22 9.47 -6.76
N TRP A 149 0.17 10.25 -6.51
CA TRP A 149 -0.16 11.48 -7.24
C TRP A 149 0.16 12.77 -6.47
N ALA A 150 0.97 12.72 -5.40
CA ALA A 150 1.42 13.94 -4.73
C ALA A 150 2.13 14.88 -5.71
N GLY A 151 1.75 16.17 -5.70
CA GLY A 151 2.22 17.19 -6.62
C GLY A 151 1.73 17.04 -8.07
N PHE A 152 0.83 16.11 -8.36
CA PHE A 152 0.27 15.93 -9.70
C PHE A 152 -0.67 17.07 -10.06
N GLY A 153 -1.63 17.38 -9.19
CA GLY A 153 -2.70 18.37 -9.27
C GLY A 153 -3.98 17.79 -9.85
N GLY A 154 -5.15 18.16 -9.31
CA GLY A 154 -6.45 17.70 -9.77
C GLY A 154 -6.94 16.44 -9.04
N ALA A 155 -7.98 15.80 -9.57
CA ALA A 155 -8.74 14.75 -8.86
C ALA A 155 -7.88 13.54 -8.43
N CYS A 156 -6.96 13.05 -9.27
CA CYS A 156 -6.10 11.92 -8.90
C CYS A 156 -5.15 12.20 -7.71
N GLU A 157 -4.80 13.47 -7.46
CA GLU A 157 -4.05 13.86 -6.24
C GLU A 157 -4.99 14.06 -5.05
N ALA A 158 -6.13 14.73 -5.28
CA ALA A 158 -7.05 15.13 -4.21
C ALA A 158 -7.86 13.96 -3.64
N GLU A 159 -8.14 12.94 -4.44
CA GLU A 159 -9.00 11.81 -4.09
C GLU A 159 -8.18 10.56 -3.76
N ASN A 160 -8.55 9.89 -2.66
CA ASN A 160 -8.06 8.58 -2.25
C ASN A 160 -9.26 7.63 -2.22
N SER A 161 -9.71 7.21 -3.40
CA SER A 161 -11.05 6.61 -3.57
C SER A 161 -11.04 5.09 -3.73
N GLY A 162 -9.88 4.47 -3.85
CA GLY A 162 -9.74 3.01 -3.88
C GLY A 162 -10.02 2.35 -5.23
N ASP A 163 -10.52 1.13 -5.12
CA ASP A 163 -10.35 0.00 -6.03
C ASP A 163 -8.98 -0.09 -6.73
N PRO A 164 -7.90 -0.28 -5.97
CA PRO A 164 -6.57 -0.31 -6.55
C PRO A 164 -6.33 -1.57 -7.38
N ILE A 165 -5.40 -1.48 -8.32
CA ILE A 165 -4.75 -2.64 -8.93
C ILE A 165 -3.23 -2.45 -8.91
N VAL A 166 -2.52 -3.53 -8.60
CA VAL A 166 -1.06 -3.64 -8.68
C VAL A 166 -0.74 -4.70 -9.71
N LEU A 167 0.09 -4.36 -10.70
CA LEU A 167 0.67 -5.33 -11.64
C LEU A 167 2.16 -5.08 -11.81
N HIS A 168 2.94 -6.16 -11.90
CA HIS A 168 4.31 -6.13 -12.38
C HIS A 168 4.33 -6.56 -13.85
N ASP A 169 4.61 -5.60 -14.73
CA ASP A 169 4.94 -5.90 -16.12
C ASP A 169 6.33 -6.54 -16.18
N GLN A 170 6.36 -7.86 -16.08
CA GLN A 170 7.57 -8.67 -16.13
C GLN A 170 8.31 -8.62 -17.48
N ILE A 171 7.63 -8.22 -18.57
CA ILE A 171 8.27 -8.09 -19.89
C ILE A 171 9.18 -6.87 -19.91
N ALA A 172 8.74 -5.76 -19.32
CA ALA A 172 9.52 -4.51 -19.25
C ALA A 172 10.21 -4.28 -17.90
N ASP A 173 9.93 -5.11 -16.91
CA ASP A 173 10.28 -4.92 -15.50
C ASP A 173 9.82 -3.55 -15.02
N ARG A 174 8.49 -3.35 -14.97
CA ARG A 174 7.82 -2.10 -14.55
C ARG A 174 6.63 -2.37 -13.64
N TRP A 175 6.36 -1.44 -12.75
CA TRP A 175 5.25 -1.49 -11.81
C TRP A 175 4.11 -0.59 -12.26
N LEU A 176 2.92 -1.15 -12.42
CA LEU A 176 1.68 -0.43 -12.70
C LEU A 176 0.81 -0.43 -11.45
N LEU A 177 0.55 0.76 -10.90
CA LEU A 177 -0.28 0.98 -9.73
C LEU A 177 -1.42 1.93 -10.09
N THR A 178 -2.63 1.63 -9.65
CA THR A 178 -3.83 2.39 -10.06
C THR A 178 -4.79 2.67 -8.91
N GLN A 179 -5.66 3.65 -9.12
CA GLN A 179 -6.91 3.86 -8.39
C GLN A 179 -7.91 4.59 -9.32
N PHE A 180 -9.16 4.79 -8.90
CA PHE A 180 -10.09 5.70 -9.58
C PHE A 180 -10.35 7.00 -8.82
N THR A 181 -11.13 7.90 -9.43
CA THR A 181 -11.79 9.02 -8.73
C THR A 181 -13.31 8.79 -8.66
N SER A 182 -13.96 9.32 -7.63
CA SER A 182 -15.38 9.05 -7.30
C SER A 182 -16.24 10.30 -7.09
N ALA A 183 -15.66 11.51 -7.03
CA ALA A 183 -16.44 12.74 -6.77
C ALA A 183 -17.24 13.25 -7.98
N GLY A 184 -16.81 12.97 -9.21
CA GLY A 184 -17.46 13.43 -10.44
C GLY A 184 -17.39 14.96 -10.63
N PRO A 185 -18.11 15.55 -11.60
CA PRO A 185 -18.97 14.90 -12.60
C PRO A 185 -18.19 14.25 -13.75
N THR A 186 -16.87 14.43 -13.80
CA THR A 186 -15.98 13.65 -14.67
C THR A 186 -15.13 12.74 -13.81
N TYR A 187 -15.01 11.47 -14.21
CA TYR A 187 -14.26 10.47 -13.46
C TYR A 187 -13.01 10.06 -14.22
N TYR A 188 -12.03 9.55 -13.47
CA TYR A 188 -10.73 9.18 -14.00
C TYR A 188 -10.30 7.81 -13.49
N ASN A 189 -9.75 7.01 -14.39
CA ASN A 189 -8.80 5.97 -14.02
C ASN A 189 -7.44 6.64 -13.84
N CYS A 190 -6.92 6.64 -12.62
CA CYS A 190 -5.60 7.18 -12.29
C CYS A 190 -4.58 6.04 -12.45
N VAL A 191 -3.64 6.21 -13.38
CA VAL A 191 -2.66 5.17 -13.73
C VAL A 191 -1.25 5.67 -13.50
N ALA A 192 -0.45 4.95 -12.71
CA ALA A 192 0.95 5.22 -12.46
C ALA A 192 1.80 4.04 -12.94
N LEU A 193 2.72 4.27 -13.88
CA LEU A 193 3.67 3.27 -14.37
C LEU A 193 5.09 3.69 -13.96
N SER A 194 5.83 2.83 -13.27
CA SER A 194 7.20 3.17 -12.85
C SER A 194 8.08 3.45 -14.07
N THR A 195 9.08 4.33 -13.92
CA THR A 195 10.01 4.65 -15.01
C THR A 195 11.15 3.62 -15.11
N THR A 196 11.38 2.89 -14.02
CA THR A 196 12.40 1.84 -13.85
C THR A 196 11.79 0.62 -13.18
N SER A 197 12.60 -0.41 -12.93
CA SER A 197 12.19 -1.61 -12.18
C SER A 197 11.96 -1.40 -10.68
N SER A 198 12.33 -0.23 -10.15
CA SER A 198 12.10 0.08 -8.75
C SER A 198 10.70 0.65 -8.52
N PRO A 199 9.87 0.04 -7.64
CA PRO A 199 8.58 0.61 -7.25
C PRO A 199 8.72 1.80 -6.29
N THR A 200 9.92 2.08 -5.77
CA THR A 200 10.19 3.30 -4.97
C THR A 200 10.72 4.45 -5.82
N GLY A 201 10.92 4.22 -7.12
CA GLY A 201 11.42 5.19 -8.10
C GLY A 201 10.36 6.18 -8.57
N SER A 202 10.65 6.89 -9.66
CA SER A 202 9.68 7.81 -10.28
C SER A 202 8.66 7.06 -11.14
N TYR A 203 7.52 7.72 -11.39
CA TYR A 203 6.40 7.19 -12.15
C TYR A 203 5.99 8.13 -13.28
N TYR A 204 5.65 7.56 -14.43
CA TYR A 204 4.78 8.19 -15.41
C TYR A 204 3.35 8.12 -14.89
N ARG A 205 2.67 9.27 -14.78
CA ARG A 205 1.34 9.34 -14.17
C ARG A 205 0.34 9.91 -15.16
N TRP A 206 -0.80 9.24 -15.36
CA TRP A 206 -1.89 9.69 -16.23
C TRP A 206 -3.21 9.75 -15.47
N ALA A 207 -4.01 10.76 -15.79
CA ALA A 207 -5.45 10.77 -15.50
C ALA A 207 -6.20 10.45 -16.80
N VAL A 208 -6.73 9.24 -16.91
CA VAL A 208 -7.49 8.76 -18.08
C VAL A 208 -8.97 8.99 -17.83
N SER A 209 -9.58 9.91 -18.59
CA SER A 209 -11.00 10.25 -18.44
C SER A 209 -11.91 9.10 -18.87
N THR A 210 -12.86 8.73 -18.02
CA THR A 210 -13.98 7.84 -18.35
C THR A 210 -15.26 8.62 -18.70
N GLY A 211 -15.17 9.96 -18.68
CA GLY A 211 -16.29 10.84 -18.98
C GLY A 211 -17.22 10.96 -17.77
N ALA A 212 -18.53 10.99 -18.02
CA ALA A 212 -19.54 11.15 -16.98
C ALA A 212 -19.91 9.85 -16.26
N ASN A 213 -19.36 8.72 -16.69
CA ASN A 213 -19.61 7.42 -16.07
C ASN A 213 -18.55 7.12 -15.01
N PHE A 214 -19.00 6.78 -13.80
CA PHE A 214 -18.14 6.34 -12.72
C PHE A 214 -17.57 4.94 -13.01
N PRO A 215 -16.23 4.74 -13.03
CA PRO A 215 -15.59 3.50 -13.45
C PRO A 215 -15.31 2.56 -12.27
N ASP A 216 -16.36 2.08 -11.63
CA ASP A 216 -16.31 1.16 -10.49
C ASP A 216 -15.64 -0.18 -10.83
N TYR A 217 -15.08 -0.85 -9.83
CA TYR A 217 -14.50 -2.19 -9.93
C TYR A 217 -13.51 -2.37 -11.10
N PRO A 218 -12.52 -1.47 -11.29
CA PRO A 218 -11.56 -1.61 -12.35
C PRO A 218 -10.74 -2.91 -12.19
N LYS A 219 -10.40 -3.52 -13.32
CA LYS A 219 -9.47 -4.65 -13.43
C LYS A 219 -8.50 -4.38 -14.56
N TYR A 220 -7.24 -4.71 -14.36
CA TYR A 220 -6.18 -4.50 -15.34
C TYR A 220 -5.52 -5.84 -15.69
N GLY A 221 -4.89 -5.88 -16.87
CA GLY A 221 -4.03 -6.99 -17.27
C GLY A 221 -2.93 -6.51 -18.20
N VAL A 222 -1.74 -7.10 -18.07
CA VAL A 222 -0.61 -6.88 -18.97
C VAL A 222 -0.71 -7.86 -20.14
N TRP A 223 -0.70 -7.32 -21.35
CA TRP A 223 -0.61 -8.09 -22.59
C TRP A 223 0.69 -7.75 -23.34
N SER A 224 0.93 -8.40 -24.49
CA SER A 224 2.19 -8.23 -25.25
C SER A 224 2.50 -6.77 -25.61
N ASP A 225 1.48 -6.03 -26.06
CA ASP A 225 1.58 -4.67 -26.61
C ASP A 225 0.58 -3.69 -25.98
N THR A 226 -0.17 -4.13 -24.98
CA THR A 226 -1.32 -3.41 -24.43
C THR A 226 -1.38 -3.55 -22.91
N TYR A 227 -1.71 -2.46 -22.21
CA TYR A 227 -2.28 -2.53 -20.87
C TYR A 227 -3.80 -2.44 -20.98
N PHE A 228 -4.49 -3.49 -20.57
CA PHE A 228 -5.94 -3.54 -20.61
C PHE A 228 -6.57 -2.98 -19.33
N ILE A 229 -7.75 -2.39 -19.47
CA ILE A 229 -8.62 -2.01 -18.36
C ILE A 229 -10.03 -2.54 -18.64
N SER A 230 -10.67 -3.13 -17.64
CA SER A 230 -12.12 -3.32 -17.61
C SER A 230 -12.71 -2.55 -16.44
N THR A 231 -13.89 -1.95 -16.62
CA THR A 231 -14.60 -1.20 -15.56
C THR A 231 -16.09 -1.52 -15.59
N ARG A 232 -16.75 -1.40 -14.43
CA ARG A 232 -18.21 -1.32 -14.34
C ARG A 232 -18.59 0.16 -14.35
N GLU A 233 -19.23 0.60 -15.41
CA GLU A 233 -19.53 2.01 -15.61
C GLU A 233 -20.93 2.36 -15.11
N PHE A 234 -21.04 3.45 -14.36
CA PHE A 234 -22.31 3.93 -13.81
C PHE A 234 -22.62 5.38 -14.18
N ALA A 235 -23.82 5.60 -14.73
CA ALA A 235 -24.39 6.92 -14.93
C ALA A 235 -25.25 7.28 -13.71
N GLY A 236 -24.66 7.99 -12.75
CA GLY A 236 -25.25 8.13 -11.41
C GLY A 236 -25.25 6.77 -10.70
N SER A 237 -26.41 6.30 -10.24
CA SER A 237 -26.56 4.95 -9.66
C SER A 237 -26.98 3.88 -10.68
N SER A 238 -27.14 4.24 -11.95
CA SER A 238 -27.60 3.31 -12.99
C SER A 238 -26.41 2.67 -13.71
N PHE A 239 -26.38 1.33 -13.76
CA PHE A 239 -25.36 0.61 -14.52
C PHE A 239 -25.46 0.95 -16.01
N ALA A 240 -24.41 1.58 -16.54
CA ALA A 240 -24.31 2.02 -17.93
C ALA A 240 -23.69 0.92 -18.81
N GLY A 241 -22.86 0.04 -18.25
CA GLY A 241 -22.25 -1.07 -18.97
C GLY A 241 -20.84 -1.42 -18.51
N VAL A 242 -20.17 -2.28 -19.27
CA VAL A 242 -18.77 -2.62 -19.02
C VAL A 242 -17.88 -1.83 -19.98
N GLY A 243 -16.96 -1.05 -19.41
CA GLY A 243 -15.90 -0.39 -20.16
C GLY A 243 -14.78 -1.38 -20.47
N ALA A 244 -14.23 -1.30 -21.68
CA ALA A 244 -13.00 -1.98 -22.07
C ALA A 244 -12.04 -0.97 -22.69
N TYR A 245 -10.81 -0.91 -22.20
CA TYR A 245 -9.79 0.04 -22.63
C TYR A 245 -8.51 -0.70 -22.96
N ALA A 246 -7.84 -0.27 -24.03
CA ALA A 246 -6.53 -0.74 -24.46
C ALA A 246 -5.59 0.48 -24.54
N MET A 247 -4.67 0.57 -23.60
CA MET A 247 -3.64 1.62 -23.60
C MET A 247 -2.37 1.09 -24.27
N ASN A 248 -1.84 1.81 -25.26
CA ASN A 248 -0.65 1.39 -26.01
C ASN A 248 0.56 1.25 -25.07
N ARG A 249 0.96 0.00 -24.79
CA ARG A 249 2.01 -0.31 -23.83
C ARG A 249 3.35 0.30 -24.22
N SER A 250 3.70 0.27 -25.51
CA SER A 250 4.97 0.81 -26.01
C SER A 250 5.07 2.33 -25.82
N GLU A 251 3.96 3.05 -26.02
CA GLU A 251 3.91 4.50 -25.81
C GLU A 251 3.90 4.87 -24.32
N MET A 252 3.22 4.08 -23.48
CA MET A 252 3.24 4.26 -22.02
C MET A 252 4.63 4.01 -21.43
N LEU A 253 5.32 2.94 -21.85
CA LEU A 253 6.70 2.64 -21.44
C LEU A 253 7.68 3.73 -21.87
N ALA A 254 7.41 4.42 -22.97
CA ALA A 254 8.18 5.57 -23.44
C ALA A 254 7.83 6.88 -22.72
N GLY A 255 6.84 6.88 -21.81
CA GLY A 255 6.39 8.08 -21.12
C GLY A 255 5.67 9.08 -22.03
N ASN A 256 4.93 8.60 -23.03
CA ASN A 256 4.14 9.47 -23.91
C ASN A 256 3.07 10.21 -23.07
N PRO A 257 3.01 11.56 -23.10
CA PRO A 257 1.97 12.31 -22.39
C PRO A 257 0.55 12.07 -22.88
N ALA A 258 0.39 11.60 -24.11
CA ALA A 258 -0.90 11.28 -24.72
C ALA A 258 -0.78 9.93 -25.46
N PRO A 259 -0.66 8.82 -24.72
CA PRO A 259 -0.60 7.51 -25.33
C PRO A 259 -1.90 7.23 -26.07
N THR A 260 -1.83 6.49 -27.17
CA THR A 260 -3.00 6.03 -27.90
C THR A 260 -3.82 5.11 -27.01
N ILE A 261 -5.07 5.49 -26.75
CA ILE A 261 -6.04 4.71 -25.98
C ILE A 261 -7.20 4.37 -26.89
N VAL A 262 -7.50 3.08 -27.01
CA VAL A 262 -8.68 2.57 -27.71
C VAL A 262 -9.67 2.13 -26.65
N ALA A 263 -10.91 2.59 -26.72
CA ALA A 263 -11.91 2.29 -25.71
C ALA A 263 -13.25 1.92 -26.31
N PHE A 264 -13.95 1.05 -25.59
CA PHE A 264 -15.28 0.57 -25.91
C PHE A 264 -16.16 0.64 -24.66
N LEU A 265 -17.47 0.80 -24.87
CA LEU A 265 -18.48 0.60 -23.84
C LEU A 265 -19.49 -0.42 -24.34
N MET A 266 -19.66 -1.49 -23.57
CA MET A 266 -20.70 -2.48 -23.80
C MET A 266 -21.90 -2.18 -22.90
N THR A 267 -23.01 -1.74 -23.50
CA THR A 267 -24.23 -1.45 -22.76
C THR A 267 -25.07 -2.72 -22.55
N PRO A 268 -25.73 -2.87 -21.39
CA PRO A 268 -26.61 -4.01 -21.15
C PRO A 268 -27.89 -3.87 -22.01
N GLY A 269 -28.16 -4.84 -22.90
CA GLY A 269 -29.37 -4.84 -23.72
C GLY A 269 -29.70 -6.21 -24.34
N GLY A 270 -30.97 -6.63 -24.25
CA GLY A 270 -31.44 -7.92 -24.80
C GLY A 270 -30.70 -9.13 -24.23
N ALA A 271 -30.35 -10.10 -25.08
CA ALA A 271 -29.46 -11.22 -24.72
C ALA A 271 -28.04 -10.77 -24.30
N GLY A 272 -27.68 -9.48 -24.45
CA GLY A 272 -26.40 -8.92 -24.06
C GLY A 272 -26.16 -8.87 -22.56
N ALA A 273 -27.21 -8.76 -21.73
CA ALA A 273 -27.07 -8.76 -20.27
C ALA A 273 -26.51 -10.09 -19.74
N ALA A 274 -27.01 -11.22 -20.27
CA ALA A 274 -26.51 -12.55 -19.94
C ALA A 274 -25.05 -12.77 -20.38
N ASN A 275 -24.62 -12.19 -21.51
CA ASN A 275 -23.25 -12.38 -22.01
C ASN A 275 -22.22 -11.51 -21.28
N LEU A 276 -22.66 -10.32 -20.87
CA LEU A 276 -21.82 -9.33 -20.21
C LEU A 276 -21.69 -9.59 -18.71
N GLY A 277 -22.76 -10.10 -18.09
CA GLY A 277 -22.82 -10.30 -16.64
C GLY A 277 -22.65 -8.98 -15.88
N ASP A 278 -21.86 -9.03 -14.81
CA ASP A 278 -21.56 -7.89 -13.93
C ASP A 278 -20.11 -7.38 -14.04
N GLY A 279 -19.40 -7.77 -15.10
CA GLY A 279 -18.01 -7.39 -15.32
C GLY A 279 -17.23 -8.44 -16.12
N LEU A 280 -16.14 -8.01 -16.74
CA LEU A 280 -15.23 -8.88 -17.49
C LEU A 280 -13.82 -8.77 -16.89
N LEU A 281 -13.09 -9.88 -16.85
CA LEU A 281 -11.68 -9.89 -16.44
C LEU A 281 -10.77 -9.84 -17.67
N PRO A 282 -9.94 -8.80 -17.82
CA PRO A 282 -8.86 -8.85 -18.79
C PRO A 282 -7.85 -9.94 -18.41
N ALA A 283 -7.36 -10.68 -19.40
CA ALA A 283 -6.28 -11.63 -19.23
C ALA A 283 -4.97 -10.90 -18.86
N ASP A 284 -4.23 -11.50 -17.94
CA ASP A 284 -2.96 -10.97 -17.42
C ASP A 284 -1.84 -12.00 -17.63
N LEU A 285 -0.77 -11.62 -18.32
CA LEU A 285 0.30 -12.54 -18.75
C LEU A 285 1.22 -12.94 -17.59
N ASP A 286 1.37 -14.26 -17.36
CA ASP A 286 2.42 -14.87 -16.55
C ASP A 286 3.52 -15.52 -17.42
N GLY A 287 4.76 -15.43 -16.93
CA GLY A 287 5.96 -15.93 -17.60
C GLY A 287 6.43 -15.09 -18.79
N VAL A 288 7.60 -15.45 -19.31
CA VAL A 288 8.29 -14.69 -20.36
C VAL A 288 7.86 -15.06 -21.79
N THR A 289 7.08 -16.13 -21.95
CA THR A 289 6.62 -16.56 -23.28
C THR A 289 5.39 -15.75 -23.66
N LEU A 290 5.57 -14.79 -24.57
CA LEU A 290 4.50 -13.92 -25.02
C LEU A 290 3.34 -14.68 -25.70
N PRO A 291 2.12 -14.12 -25.71
CA PRO A 291 1.08 -14.54 -26.63
C PRO A 291 1.59 -14.56 -28.08
N PRO A 292 1.09 -15.48 -28.95
CA PRO A 292 1.43 -15.45 -30.37
C PRO A 292 1.20 -14.08 -31.00
N ALA A 293 2.10 -13.70 -31.93
CA ALA A 293 2.01 -12.41 -32.61
C ALA A 293 0.66 -12.25 -33.33
N GLY A 294 0.00 -11.11 -33.08
CA GLY A 294 -1.32 -10.80 -33.64
C GLY A 294 -2.49 -11.48 -32.92
N MET A 295 -2.26 -12.13 -31.79
CA MET A 295 -3.34 -12.65 -30.95
C MET A 295 -4.09 -11.47 -30.29
N PRO A 296 -5.43 -11.39 -30.43
CA PRO A 296 -6.21 -10.37 -29.77
C PRO A 296 -6.11 -10.49 -28.24
N GLY A 297 -6.35 -9.37 -27.53
CA GLY A 297 -6.51 -9.40 -26.08
C GLY A 297 -7.73 -10.22 -25.68
N ILE A 298 -7.64 -10.97 -24.59
CA ILE A 298 -8.73 -11.83 -24.12
C ILE A 298 -9.35 -11.26 -22.86
N PHE A 299 -10.69 -11.22 -22.82
CA PHE A 299 -11.47 -10.89 -21.63
C PHE A 299 -12.42 -12.05 -21.33
N VAL A 300 -12.56 -12.40 -20.05
CA VAL A 300 -13.37 -13.53 -19.59
C VAL A 300 -14.53 -13.02 -18.73
N GLY A 301 -15.74 -13.45 -19.07
CA GLY A 301 -16.94 -13.32 -18.23
C GLY A 301 -17.50 -14.70 -17.89
N SER A 302 -18.49 -14.74 -17.02
CA SER A 302 -19.23 -15.96 -16.68
C SER A 302 -20.72 -15.81 -17.01
N MET A 303 -21.44 -16.92 -17.03
CA MET A 303 -22.88 -17.06 -17.20
C MET A 303 -23.40 -18.02 -16.16
N ASP A 304 -24.50 -17.68 -15.50
CA ASP A 304 -25.22 -18.55 -14.56
C ASP A 304 -26.70 -18.57 -14.97
N ASN A 305 -27.22 -19.76 -15.28
CA ASN A 305 -28.62 -19.97 -15.69
C ASN A 305 -29.63 -19.88 -14.53
N GLY A 306 -29.17 -20.06 -13.29
CA GLY A 306 -29.86 -19.79 -12.03
C GLY A 306 -29.70 -18.34 -11.57
N GLY A 307 -28.76 -17.63 -12.19
CA GLY A 307 -28.40 -16.25 -11.93
C GLY A 307 -29.38 -15.22 -12.50
N PRO A 308 -29.34 -13.99 -11.97
CA PRO A 308 -30.33 -12.96 -12.25
C PRO A 308 -30.16 -12.25 -13.61
N TYR A 309 -29.11 -12.57 -14.37
CA TYR A 309 -28.79 -11.94 -15.65
C TYR A 309 -29.47 -12.64 -16.85
N GLY A 310 -30.26 -13.68 -16.60
CA GLY A 310 -31.07 -14.37 -17.60
C GLY A 310 -30.25 -15.20 -18.58
N ALA A 311 -29.14 -15.79 -18.13
CA ALA A 311 -28.35 -16.65 -18.99
C ALA A 311 -29.12 -17.95 -19.33
N PRO A 312 -29.02 -18.43 -20.58
CA PRO A 312 -29.73 -19.64 -20.99
C PRO A 312 -29.05 -20.94 -20.53
N GLN A 313 -27.80 -20.86 -20.07
CA GLN A 313 -26.96 -21.97 -19.67
C GLN A 313 -25.80 -21.46 -18.81
N ASP A 314 -25.14 -22.36 -18.10
CA ASP A 314 -23.85 -22.09 -17.47
C ASP A 314 -22.74 -22.12 -18.50
N ALA A 315 -21.98 -21.03 -18.57
CA ALA A 315 -20.89 -20.88 -19.53
C ALA A 315 -19.85 -19.86 -19.07
N LEU A 316 -18.70 -19.86 -19.74
CA LEU A 316 -17.79 -18.72 -19.74
C LEU A 316 -17.94 -17.97 -21.06
N THR A 317 -17.92 -16.64 -21.01
CA THR A 317 -17.86 -15.79 -22.21
C THR A 317 -16.43 -15.37 -22.48
N ILE A 318 -15.98 -15.57 -23.71
CA ILE A 318 -14.65 -15.19 -24.18
C ILE A 318 -14.81 -14.05 -25.17
N TRP A 319 -14.21 -12.91 -24.84
CA TRP A 319 -14.25 -11.70 -25.62
C TRP A 319 -12.86 -11.42 -26.19
N GLU A 320 -12.82 -10.97 -27.44
CA GLU A 320 -11.59 -10.59 -28.12
C GLU A 320 -11.55 -9.07 -28.29
N PHE A 321 -10.42 -8.48 -27.89
CA PHE A 321 -10.08 -7.09 -28.14
C PHE A 321 -8.96 -7.03 -29.19
N ASP A 322 -9.34 -6.78 -30.43
CA ASP A 322 -8.43 -6.53 -31.55
C ASP A 322 -8.16 -5.02 -31.65
N VAL A 323 -6.90 -4.62 -31.48
CA VAL A 323 -6.52 -3.21 -31.33
C VAL A 323 -5.69 -2.76 -32.53
N ASP A 324 -6.17 -1.74 -33.24
CA ASP A 324 -5.43 -1.04 -34.30
C ASP A 324 -5.01 0.34 -33.78
N TYR A 325 -3.82 0.44 -33.19
CA TYR A 325 -3.29 1.72 -32.72
C TYR A 325 -2.99 2.71 -33.87
N GLY A 326 -2.79 2.23 -35.10
CA GLY A 326 -2.57 3.09 -36.26
C GLY A 326 -3.86 3.78 -36.72
N THR A 327 -4.99 3.07 -36.61
CA THR A 327 -6.33 3.58 -36.90
C THR A 327 -7.32 3.12 -35.83
N PRO A 328 -7.40 3.79 -34.67
CA PRO A 328 -8.18 3.35 -33.51
C PRO A 328 -9.62 2.91 -33.79
N VAL A 329 -10.30 3.58 -34.73
CA VAL A 329 -11.68 3.26 -35.13
C VAL A 329 -11.84 1.92 -35.86
N ASN A 330 -10.75 1.33 -36.38
CA ASN A 330 -10.76 -0.01 -36.97
C ASN A 330 -10.70 -1.12 -35.92
N SER A 331 -10.39 -0.78 -34.66
CA SER A 331 -10.33 -1.74 -33.56
C SER A 331 -11.70 -2.37 -33.32
N SER A 332 -11.74 -3.51 -32.63
CA SER A 332 -12.98 -4.16 -32.27
C SER A 332 -12.91 -4.81 -30.89
N PHE A 333 -14.04 -4.79 -30.17
CA PHE A 333 -14.24 -5.55 -28.95
C PHE A 333 -15.53 -6.35 -29.07
N THR A 334 -15.42 -7.68 -29.18
CA THR A 334 -16.53 -8.55 -29.58
C THR A 334 -16.57 -9.86 -28.82
N LEU A 335 -17.78 -10.40 -28.63
CA LEU A 335 -17.95 -11.73 -28.06
C LEU A 335 -17.46 -12.77 -29.09
N ALA A 336 -16.38 -13.46 -28.76
CA ALA A 336 -15.78 -14.46 -29.63
C ALA A 336 -16.39 -15.84 -29.43
N ASN A 337 -16.65 -16.23 -28.18
CA ASN A 337 -17.22 -17.54 -27.84
C ASN A 337 -18.00 -17.54 -26.51
N THR A 338 -18.91 -18.50 -26.39
CA THR A 338 -19.61 -18.86 -25.15
C THR A 338 -19.34 -20.35 -24.93
N VAL A 339 -18.49 -20.68 -23.96
CA VAL A 339 -18.01 -22.03 -23.71
C VAL A 339 -18.85 -22.66 -22.60
N PRO A 340 -19.67 -23.70 -22.89
CA PRO A 340 -20.47 -24.36 -21.86
C PRO A 340 -19.58 -24.97 -20.77
N ILE A 341 -20.01 -24.85 -19.51
CA ILE A 341 -19.33 -25.40 -18.34
C ILE A 341 -20.24 -26.39 -17.61
N ALA A 342 -19.70 -27.11 -16.63
CA ALA A 342 -20.55 -27.91 -15.75
C ALA A 342 -21.39 -26.98 -14.86
N ALA A 343 -22.53 -27.47 -14.39
CA ALA A 343 -23.46 -26.66 -13.63
C ALA A 343 -22.85 -26.09 -12.35
N TYR A 344 -23.25 -24.88 -11.97
CA TYR A 344 -22.83 -24.18 -10.76
C TYR A 344 -23.81 -23.05 -10.43
N ASP A 345 -23.90 -22.68 -9.17
CA ASP A 345 -24.81 -21.62 -8.72
C ASP A 345 -24.02 -20.47 -8.09
N THR A 346 -24.20 -19.25 -8.61
CA THR A 346 -23.64 -18.03 -8.03
C THR A 346 -24.54 -17.44 -6.94
N MET A 347 -25.83 -17.76 -7.01
CA MET A 347 -26.85 -17.33 -6.07
C MET A 347 -27.00 -18.32 -4.92
N PHE A 348 -26.77 -17.83 -3.70
CA PHE A 348 -26.72 -18.66 -2.50
C PHE A 348 -28.10 -18.78 -1.85
N ALA A 349 -28.73 -19.97 -1.89
CA ALA A 349 -30.12 -20.15 -1.49
C ALA A 349 -30.37 -19.96 0.03
N GLY A 350 -29.34 -20.09 0.87
CA GLY A 350 -29.45 -20.06 2.33
C GLY A 350 -29.23 -18.71 3.02
N CYS A 351 -29.12 -17.61 2.27
CA CYS A 351 -28.99 -16.26 2.82
C CYS A 351 -29.73 -15.24 1.94
N SER A 352 -30.12 -14.10 2.54
CA SER A 352 -30.68 -12.96 1.81
C SER A 352 -29.60 -11.88 1.63
N GLY A 353 -29.27 -11.57 0.38
CA GLY A 353 -28.25 -10.57 0.05
C GLY A 353 -26.82 -11.08 0.24
N ARG A 354 -25.88 -10.17 0.56
CA ARG A 354 -24.44 -10.48 0.62
C ARG A 354 -23.98 -11.24 1.88
N SER A 355 -24.70 -11.08 2.99
CA SER A 355 -24.26 -11.53 4.33
C SER A 355 -24.48 -13.02 4.56
N CYS A 356 -23.59 -13.85 4.02
CA CYS A 356 -23.83 -15.30 3.92
C CYS A 356 -22.85 -16.13 4.75
N ILE A 357 -21.61 -15.68 4.90
CA ILE A 357 -20.54 -16.48 5.49
C ILE A 357 -20.53 -16.34 7.02
N PRO A 358 -20.70 -17.44 7.78
CA PRO A 358 -20.68 -17.40 9.24
C PRO A 358 -19.26 -17.27 9.82
N GLN A 359 -19.20 -16.75 11.06
CA GLN A 359 -17.95 -16.55 11.81
C GLN A 359 -18.15 -16.98 13.28
N PRO A 360 -17.10 -17.38 14.02
CA PRO A 360 -17.24 -17.79 15.41
C PRO A 360 -17.57 -16.61 16.33
N GLY A 361 -18.30 -16.89 17.42
CA GLY A 361 -18.52 -15.92 18.50
C GLY A 361 -19.42 -14.70 18.16
N THR A 362 -20.03 -14.66 16.97
CA THR A 362 -20.93 -13.58 16.55
C THR A 362 -22.07 -14.11 15.67
N ALA A 363 -23.17 -13.35 15.60
CA ALA A 363 -24.24 -13.58 14.62
C ALA A 363 -24.01 -12.81 13.30
N ALA A 364 -23.05 -11.88 13.28
CA ALA A 364 -22.66 -11.16 12.07
C ALA A 364 -22.03 -12.11 11.05
N LYS A 365 -22.42 -11.97 9.79
CA LYS A 365 -21.89 -12.74 8.66
C LYS A 365 -21.11 -11.81 7.73
N VAL A 366 -20.15 -12.36 6.98
CA VAL A 366 -19.40 -11.60 5.96
C VAL A 366 -19.90 -11.90 4.56
N ASP A 367 -19.54 -11.00 3.63
CA ASP A 367 -19.86 -11.04 2.21
C ASP A 367 -19.32 -12.32 1.55
N ILE A 368 -20.15 -13.03 0.78
CA ILE A 368 -19.75 -14.20 -0.01
C ILE A 368 -19.19 -13.84 -1.39
N LEU A 369 -19.57 -12.69 -1.93
CA LEU A 369 -19.18 -12.20 -3.27
C LEU A 369 -19.53 -13.13 -4.45
N SER A 370 -20.34 -14.16 -4.24
CA SER A 370 -20.79 -15.07 -5.30
C SER A 370 -21.88 -14.45 -6.17
N TYR A 371 -22.75 -13.61 -5.61
CA TYR A 371 -24.03 -13.13 -6.19
C TYR A 371 -23.93 -12.26 -7.47
N ARG A 372 -22.77 -12.21 -8.11
CA ARG A 372 -22.50 -11.45 -9.33
C ARG A 372 -21.98 -12.39 -10.40
N GLN A 373 -22.49 -12.25 -11.61
CA GLN A 373 -22.05 -13.01 -12.77
C GLN A 373 -20.75 -12.38 -13.34
N ARG A 374 -19.67 -12.45 -12.55
CA ARG A 374 -18.32 -12.01 -12.91
C ARG A 374 -17.30 -12.96 -12.26
N PRO A 375 -16.28 -13.44 -12.99
CA PRO A 375 -15.18 -14.17 -12.36
C PRO A 375 -14.42 -13.28 -11.37
N MET A 376 -13.80 -13.89 -10.36
CA MET A 376 -12.96 -13.22 -9.37
C MET A 376 -11.56 -12.98 -9.93
N HIS A 377 -10.95 -11.86 -9.53
CA HIS A 377 -9.59 -11.51 -9.95
C HIS A 377 -8.59 -12.62 -9.53
N ARG A 378 -7.71 -13.12 -10.40
CA ARG A 378 -7.38 -12.68 -11.78
C ARG A 378 -7.73 -13.72 -12.85
N ALA A 379 -7.59 -13.33 -14.12
CA ALA A 379 -7.57 -14.22 -15.28
C ALA A 379 -6.12 -14.40 -15.74
N ALA A 380 -5.40 -15.32 -15.10
CA ALA A 380 -3.97 -15.55 -15.35
C ALA A 380 -3.77 -16.30 -16.68
N TYR A 381 -3.17 -15.63 -17.66
CA TYR A 381 -2.81 -16.18 -18.96
C TYR A 381 -1.37 -16.70 -18.96
N ARG A 382 -1.15 -17.83 -19.62
CA ARG A 382 0.19 -18.38 -19.80
C ARG A 382 0.35 -19.07 -21.15
N ASN A 383 1.52 -18.94 -21.75
CA ASN A 383 1.89 -19.67 -22.97
C ASN A 383 2.99 -20.70 -22.67
N PHE A 384 2.66 -21.98 -22.76
CA PHE A 384 3.60 -23.09 -22.54
C PHE A 384 4.36 -23.49 -23.82
N GLY A 385 4.22 -22.73 -24.92
CA GLY A 385 4.76 -23.00 -26.24
C GLY A 385 4.03 -24.12 -27.00
N THR A 386 3.59 -25.17 -26.30
CA THR A 386 2.77 -26.25 -26.86
C THR A 386 1.28 -25.94 -26.84
N HIS A 387 0.85 -25.10 -25.90
CA HIS A 387 -0.53 -24.65 -25.74
C HIS A 387 -0.54 -23.35 -24.94
N GLN A 388 -1.68 -22.66 -24.98
CA GLN A 388 -1.98 -21.48 -24.20
C GLN A 388 -3.02 -21.85 -23.16
N SER A 389 -2.96 -21.21 -22.00
CA SER A 389 -3.87 -21.44 -20.88
C SER A 389 -4.34 -20.13 -20.27
N ILE A 390 -5.59 -20.08 -19.84
CA ILE A 390 -6.11 -19.06 -18.92
C ILE A 390 -6.73 -19.79 -17.74
N VAL A 391 -6.35 -19.40 -16.53
CA VAL A 391 -7.02 -19.83 -15.30
C VAL A 391 -7.73 -18.68 -14.61
N THR A 392 -8.93 -18.96 -14.11
CA THR A 392 -9.74 -18.02 -13.33
C THR A 392 -10.68 -18.79 -12.41
N ASN A 393 -11.41 -18.06 -11.56
CA ASN A 393 -12.24 -18.67 -10.52
C ASN A 393 -13.48 -17.81 -10.20
N GLN A 394 -14.40 -18.35 -9.40
CA GLN A 394 -15.56 -17.64 -8.86
C GLN A 394 -16.00 -18.24 -7.51
N SER A 395 -16.46 -17.40 -6.58
CA SER A 395 -17.20 -17.87 -5.39
C SER A 395 -18.56 -18.44 -5.82
N VAL A 396 -18.94 -19.60 -5.30
CA VAL A 396 -20.19 -20.30 -5.68
C VAL A 396 -20.86 -20.97 -4.49
N GLU A 397 -22.13 -21.32 -4.65
CA GLU A 397 -22.79 -22.28 -3.77
C GLU A 397 -22.32 -23.71 -4.06
N ALA A 398 -21.84 -24.37 -3.01
CA ALA A 398 -21.61 -25.80 -2.95
C ALA A 398 -22.71 -26.48 -2.11
N PRO A 399 -22.96 -27.79 -2.28
CA PRO A 399 -24.04 -28.48 -1.59
C PRO A 399 -23.99 -28.33 -0.06
N GLY A 400 -25.18 -28.23 0.54
CA GLY A 400 -25.32 -28.05 1.98
C GLY A 400 -25.22 -26.60 2.44
N VAL A 401 -25.43 -25.63 1.54
CA VAL A 401 -25.35 -24.18 1.84
C VAL A 401 -23.92 -23.79 2.24
N MET A 402 -22.94 -24.35 1.55
CA MET A 402 -21.51 -24.10 1.77
C MET A 402 -20.97 -23.20 0.66
N ALA A 403 -20.07 -22.27 1.01
CA ALA A 403 -19.37 -21.51 -0.01
C ALA A 403 -18.19 -22.33 -0.51
N GLY A 404 -18.09 -22.45 -1.83
CA GLY A 404 -16.99 -23.11 -2.52
C GLY A 404 -16.34 -22.20 -3.55
N VAL A 405 -15.20 -22.65 -4.05
CA VAL A 405 -14.47 -21.95 -5.11
C VAL A 405 -14.53 -22.76 -6.39
N ARG A 406 -15.28 -22.26 -7.37
CA ARG A 406 -15.28 -22.78 -8.74
C ARG A 406 -14.05 -22.27 -9.47
N TRP A 407 -13.35 -23.14 -10.19
CA TRP A 407 -12.18 -22.76 -10.99
C TRP A 407 -12.19 -23.45 -12.35
N TRP A 408 -11.52 -22.83 -13.32
CA TRP A 408 -11.44 -23.31 -14.69
C TRP A 408 -10.03 -23.14 -15.26
N GLU A 409 -9.62 -24.08 -16.12
CA GLU A 409 -8.51 -23.92 -17.05
C GLU A 409 -9.05 -23.93 -18.48
N ILE A 410 -8.88 -22.81 -19.18
CA ILE A 410 -9.30 -22.61 -20.57
C ILE A 410 -8.07 -22.75 -21.46
N ARG A 411 -8.12 -23.61 -22.47
CA ARG A 411 -7.04 -23.74 -23.48
C ARG A 411 -7.47 -23.23 -24.84
N ASP A 412 -6.48 -22.75 -25.60
CA ASP A 412 -6.64 -22.15 -26.94
C ASP A 412 -7.64 -20.96 -26.95
N PRO A 413 -7.45 -19.95 -26.08
CA PRO A 413 -8.47 -18.93 -25.81
C PRO A 413 -8.84 -18.05 -27.01
N ALA A 414 -7.92 -17.78 -27.94
CA ALA A 414 -8.20 -17.02 -29.18
C ALA A 414 -8.52 -17.91 -30.41
N GLY A 415 -8.45 -19.23 -30.25
CA GLY A 415 -8.71 -20.19 -31.31
C GLY A 415 -10.08 -20.84 -31.14
N THR A 416 -10.08 -22.11 -30.74
CA THR A 416 -11.28 -22.82 -30.30
C THR A 416 -11.19 -23.04 -28.79
N PRO A 417 -11.62 -22.07 -27.97
CA PRO A 417 -11.48 -22.19 -26.52
C PRO A 417 -12.21 -23.43 -26.01
N VAL A 418 -11.50 -24.21 -25.19
CA VAL A 418 -12.03 -25.41 -24.53
C VAL A 418 -11.77 -25.35 -23.04
N ILE A 419 -12.73 -25.82 -22.24
CA ILE A 419 -12.47 -26.14 -20.84
C ILE A 419 -11.59 -27.39 -20.81
N HIS A 420 -10.31 -27.20 -20.51
CA HIS A 420 -9.40 -28.33 -20.32
C HIS A 420 -9.74 -29.08 -19.03
N GLN A 421 -10.03 -28.32 -17.98
CA GLN A 421 -10.52 -28.83 -16.71
C GLN A 421 -11.26 -27.74 -15.94
N GLN A 422 -12.10 -28.18 -15.00
CA GLN A 422 -12.85 -27.34 -14.08
C GLN A 422 -13.14 -28.15 -12.81
N GLY A 423 -13.33 -27.47 -11.69
CA GLY A 423 -13.68 -28.09 -10.41
C GLY A 423 -14.27 -27.07 -9.44
N THR A 424 -14.99 -27.53 -8.44
CA THR A 424 -15.44 -26.72 -7.30
C THR A 424 -14.82 -27.26 -6.02
N PHE A 425 -13.90 -26.52 -5.43
CA PHE A 425 -13.26 -26.92 -4.18
C PHE A 425 -14.13 -26.51 -2.99
N ALA A 426 -14.76 -27.49 -2.35
CA ALA A 426 -15.58 -27.30 -1.15
C ALA A 426 -15.58 -28.57 -0.28
N PRO A 427 -14.46 -28.89 0.39
CA PRO A 427 -14.39 -29.99 1.34
C PRO A 427 -15.58 -30.03 2.32
N ALA A 428 -16.10 -31.24 2.60
CA ALA A 428 -17.23 -31.46 3.50
C ALA A 428 -16.85 -31.39 5.00
N ASP A 429 -16.12 -30.34 5.38
CA ASP A 429 -15.61 -30.08 6.73
C ASP A 429 -16.37 -28.96 7.46
N GLY A 430 -17.32 -28.31 6.77
CA GLY A 430 -18.10 -27.20 7.32
C GLY A 430 -17.37 -25.86 7.32
N VAL A 431 -16.24 -25.74 6.61
CA VAL A 431 -15.52 -24.48 6.39
C VAL A 431 -15.91 -23.88 5.04
N HIS A 432 -16.39 -22.64 5.05
CA HIS A 432 -16.71 -21.89 3.85
C HIS A 432 -15.43 -21.37 3.20
N ARG A 433 -15.35 -21.47 1.87
CA ARG A 433 -14.21 -20.97 1.06
C ARG A 433 -14.74 -20.03 -0.01
N TRP A 434 -14.27 -18.79 -0.04
CA TRP A 434 -14.78 -17.76 -0.95
C TRP A 434 -13.71 -16.71 -1.24
N MET A 435 -13.98 -15.84 -2.22
CA MET A 435 -13.13 -14.70 -2.59
C MET A 435 -11.71 -15.18 -2.89
N ALA A 436 -11.57 -15.88 -4.02
CA ALA A 436 -10.34 -16.60 -4.35
C ALA A 436 -9.56 -15.95 -5.50
N SER A 437 -8.27 -16.30 -5.59
CA SER A 437 -7.39 -15.97 -6.73
C SER A 437 -6.57 -17.20 -7.13
N ILE A 438 -6.28 -17.33 -8.43
CA ILE A 438 -5.63 -18.51 -9.01
C ILE A 438 -4.57 -18.10 -10.05
N ALA A 439 -3.46 -18.85 -10.10
CA ALA A 439 -2.43 -18.70 -11.13
C ALA A 439 -1.80 -20.06 -11.50
N GLN A 440 -0.99 -20.10 -12.57
CA GLN A 440 -0.23 -21.28 -12.98
C GLN A 440 1.27 -21.00 -13.08
N ASP A 441 2.07 -21.91 -12.54
CA ASP A 441 3.52 -21.86 -12.68
C ASP A 441 4.01 -22.40 -14.04
N SER A 442 5.32 -22.31 -14.27
CA SER A 442 5.98 -22.77 -15.50
C SER A 442 5.86 -24.27 -15.78
N ALA A 443 5.57 -25.08 -14.77
CA ALA A 443 5.32 -26.51 -14.92
C ALA A 443 3.84 -26.85 -15.17
N GLY A 444 2.93 -25.87 -15.05
CA GLY A 444 1.49 -26.04 -15.18
C GLY A 444 0.81 -26.50 -13.89
N ASN A 445 1.50 -26.41 -12.75
CA ASN A 445 0.86 -26.55 -11.45
C ASN A 445 0.03 -25.29 -11.16
N MET A 446 -0.99 -25.41 -10.32
CA MET A 446 -1.89 -24.30 -9.98
C MET A 446 -1.94 -24.08 -8.48
N GLY A 447 -1.78 -22.83 -8.07
CA GLY A 447 -2.05 -22.35 -6.72
C GLY A 447 -3.41 -21.65 -6.68
N LEU A 448 -4.23 -21.97 -5.68
CA LEU A 448 -5.56 -21.36 -5.47
C LEU A 448 -5.66 -20.89 -4.01
N GLY A 449 -5.69 -19.58 -3.80
CA GLY A 449 -5.83 -18.96 -2.48
C GLY A 449 -7.22 -18.38 -2.28
N TYR A 450 -7.74 -18.39 -1.05
CA TYR A 450 -9.09 -17.92 -0.71
C TYR A 450 -9.22 -17.52 0.76
N SER A 451 -10.34 -16.90 1.09
CA SER A 451 -10.80 -16.68 2.46
C SER A 451 -11.45 -17.94 3.02
N ALA A 452 -11.26 -18.20 4.32
CA ALA A 452 -11.84 -19.35 5.03
C ALA A 452 -12.48 -18.96 6.37
N SER A 453 -13.67 -19.50 6.70
CA SER A 453 -14.40 -19.22 7.94
C SER A 453 -15.54 -20.22 8.19
N ASN A 454 -15.94 -20.41 9.44
CA ASN A 454 -17.16 -21.12 9.80
C ASN A 454 -17.81 -20.53 11.07
N ALA A 455 -18.97 -21.08 11.47
CA ALA A 455 -19.71 -20.58 12.63
C ALA A 455 -19.09 -20.89 14.01
N THR A 456 -18.04 -21.71 14.09
CA THR A 456 -17.66 -22.36 15.35
C THR A 456 -16.18 -22.25 15.71
N SER A 457 -15.27 -22.55 14.78
CA SER A 457 -13.85 -22.77 15.08
C SER A 457 -12.89 -22.06 14.14
N VAL A 458 -13.30 -21.74 12.91
CA VAL A 458 -12.45 -21.05 11.92
C VAL A 458 -12.94 -19.62 11.82
N PHE A 459 -12.17 -18.69 12.37
CA PHE A 459 -12.36 -17.25 12.15
C PHE A 459 -11.96 -16.88 10.71
N PRO A 460 -12.40 -15.73 10.16
CA PRO A 460 -11.94 -15.27 8.84
C PRO A 460 -10.41 -15.29 8.69
N SER A 461 -9.96 -16.19 7.82
CA SER A 461 -8.57 -16.61 7.61
C SER A 461 -8.20 -16.53 6.12
N SER A 462 -6.89 -16.58 5.84
CA SER A 462 -6.35 -16.64 4.46
C SER A 462 -5.67 -17.98 4.23
N TRP A 463 -6.30 -18.83 3.42
CA TRP A 463 -5.91 -20.23 3.16
C TRP A 463 -5.64 -20.46 1.68
N TYR A 464 -4.99 -21.58 1.35
CA TYR A 464 -4.70 -21.97 -0.03
C TYR A 464 -4.66 -23.49 -0.21
N THR A 465 -4.91 -23.90 -1.46
CA THR A 465 -4.76 -25.26 -1.97
C THR A 465 -4.05 -25.22 -3.31
N GLY A 466 -3.90 -26.38 -3.95
CA GLY A 466 -3.48 -26.42 -5.34
C GLY A 466 -3.43 -27.81 -5.93
N ARG A 467 -2.81 -27.87 -7.11
CA ARG A 467 -2.63 -29.09 -7.88
C ARG A 467 -1.37 -29.05 -8.71
N LEU A 468 -0.77 -30.21 -8.89
CA LEU A 468 0.30 -30.45 -9.84
C LEU A 468 -0.28 -30.63 -11.26
N ALA A 469 0.53 -30.36 -12.28
CA ALA A 469 0.12 -30.57 -13.67
C ALA A 469 -0.32 -32.02 -13.95
N GLY A 470 0.33 -32.99 -13.29
CA GLY A 470 0.06 -34.42 -13.43
C GLY A 470 -1.08 -34.96 -12.56
N ASP A 471 -1.69 -34.14 -11.70
CA ASP A 471 -2.80 -34.55 -10.86
C ASP A 471 -4.07 -34.88 -11.67
N PRO A 472 -4.98 -35.71 -11.14
CA PRO A 472 -6.27 -35.94 -11.77
C PRO A 472 -6.97 -34.62 -12.15
N LEU A 473 -7.39 -34.53 -13.42
CA LEU A 473 -8.03 -33.32 -13.95
C LEU A 473 -9.29 -32.99 -13.16
N GLY A 474 -9.53 -31.69 -12.96
CA GLY A 474 -10.70 -31.17 -12.25
C GLY A 474 -10.64 -31.32 -10.74
N THR A 475 -9.46 -31.64 -10.18
CA THR A 475 -9.25 -31.74 -8.73
C THR A 475 -8.07 -30.89 -8.24
N MET A 476 -8.15 -30.43 -6.99
CA MET A 476 -7.09 -29.81 -6.18
C MET A 476 -6.67 -30.79 -5.07
N PRO A 477 -5.84 -31.81 -5.36
CA PRO A 477 -5.61 -32.92 -4.43
C PRO A 477 -4.42 -32.70 -3.50
N GLN A 478 -3.73 -31.56 -3.56
CA GLN A 478 -2.54 -31.30 -2.73
C GLN A 478 -2.92 -31.03 -1.26
N GLY A 479 -4.20 -30.98 -0.90
CA GLY A 479 -4.61 -30.58 0.44
C GLY A 479 -4.64 -29.08 0.60
N GLU A 480 -4.69 -28.59 1.83
CA GLU A 480 -4.92 -27.19 2.14
C GLU A 480 -4.09 -26.77 3.36
N GLU A 481 -3.62 -25.52 3.36
CA GLU A 481 -2.81 -24.93 4.41
C GLU A 481 -3.20 -23.45 4.60
N ALA A 482 -2.95 -22.89 5.78
CA ALA A 482 -3.18 -21.49 6.07
C ALA A 482 -1.93 -20.66 5.77
N ILE A 483 -2.07 -19.53 5.06
CA ILE A 483 -1.06 -18.46 5.14
C ILE A 483 -1.12 -17.85 6.55
N ILE A 484 -2.34 -17.65 7.07
CA ILE A 484 -2.62 -17.25 8.44
C ILE A 484 -4.05 -17.63 8.85
N ASP A 485 -4.21 -18.06 10.10
CA ASP A 485 -5.52 -18.25 10.73
C ASP A 485 -5.99 -16.97 11.44
N GLY A 486 -7.27 -16.65 11.22
CA GLY A 486 -8.03 -15.66 11.98
C GLY A 486 -8.08 -15.98 13.47
N THR A 487 -8.16 -14.92 14.28
CA THR A 487 -8.39 -15.04 15.73
C THR A 487 -9.53 -14.16 16.23
N GLY A 488 -10.22 -13.45 15.32
CA GLY A 488 -11.39 -12.65 15.62
C GLY A 488 -12.40 -12.62 14.48
N SER A 489 -13.57 -12.04 14.75
CA SER A 489 -14.67 -11.92 13.77
C SER A 489 -14.94 -10.46 13.39
N GLN A 490 -15.31 -10.21 12.14
CA GLN A 490 -15.80 -8.90 11.71
C GLN A 490 -17.25 -8.73 12.15
N THR A 491 -17.53 -7.69 12.94
CA THR A 491 -18.86 -7.44 13.52
C THR A 491 -19.58 -6.24 12.90
N GLY A 492 -18.95 -5.49 12.00
CA GLY A 492 -19.51 -4.29 11.37
C GLY A 492 -19.14 -4.18 9.89
N GLY A 493 -19.04 -2.94 9.37
CA GLY A 493 -18.67 -2.68 7.97
C GLY A 493 -19.74 -3.07 6.93
N GLY A 494 -21.01 -3.20 7.34
CA GLY A 494 -22.09 -3.60 6.43
C GLY A 494 -21.94 -5.02 5.85
N SER A 495 -21.19 -5.87 6.57
CA SER A 495 -20.76 -7.21 6.12
C SER A 495 -19.81 -7.22 4.93
N ARG A 496 -19.34 -6.06 4.44
CA ARG A 496 -18.45 -5.97 3.28
C ARG A 496 -17.14 -6.71 3.57
N TRP A 497 -16.77 -7.54 2.61
CA TRP A 497 -15.49 -8.23 2.50
C TRP A 497 -14.82 -7.78 1.20
N GLY A 498 -13.51 -7.97 1.10
CA GLY A 498 -12.67 -7.61 -0.03
C GLY A 498 -13.23 -8.12 -1.35
N ASP A 499 -13.46 -7.23 -2.29
CA ASP A 499 -14.12 -7.48 -3.56
C ASP A 499 -13.24 -8.29 -4.54
N TYR A 500 -11.93 -8.43 -4.26
CA TYR A 500 -10.93 -9.24 -4.98
C TYR A 500 -9.66 -9.47 -4.17
N THR A 501 -8.87 -10.50 -4.54
CA THR A 501 -7.57 -10.92 -3.97
C THR A 501 -6.63 -11.29 -5.13
N SER A 502 -5.31 -11.38 -4.90
CA SER A 502 -4.34 -11.65 -5.97
C SER A 502 -3.39 -12.81 -5.65
N MET A 503 -3.29 -13.76 -6.58
CA MET A 503 -2.32 -14.84 -6.65
C MET A 503 -1.45 -14.62 -7.90
N ASN A 504 -0.14 -14.41 -7.73
CA ASN A 504 0.80 -14.11 -8.81
C ASN A 504 1.97 -15.09 -8.78
N VAL A 505 2.66 -15.26 -9.91
CA VAL A 505 3.85 -16.12 -10.00
C VAL A 505 5.10 -15.24 -10.06
N ASP A 506 6.09 -15.62 -9.27
CA ASP A 506 7.37 -14.93 -9.17
C ASP A 506 8.10 -14.93 -10.51
N PRO A 507 8.38 -13.77 -11.11
CA PRO A 507 8.98 -13.71 -12.45
C PRO A 507 10.44 -14.17 -12.48
N VAL A 508 11.09 -14.38 -11.32
CA VAL A 508 12.50 -14.79 -11.23
C VAL A 508 12.66 -16.28 -11.46
N ASP A 509 11.85 -17.11 -10.78
CA ASP A 509 11.93 -18.56 -10.85
C ASP A 509 10.77 -19.19 -11.63
N ASP A 510 9.73 -18.39 -11.93
CA ASP A 510 8.55 -18.78 -12.67
C ASP A 510 7.83 -19.99 -12.04
N CYS A 511 7.98 -20.14 -10.72
CA CYS A 511 7.55 -21.29 -9.93
C CYS A 511 6.91 -20.91 -8.59
N THR A 512 7.38 -19.86 -7.93
CA THR A 512 6.90 -19.48 -6.61
C THR A 512 5.61 -18.67 -6.73
N PHE A 513 4.55 -19.11 -6.06
CA PHE A 513 3.29 -18.38 -5.96
C PHE A 513 3.36 -17.38 -4.83
N TRP A 514 2.84 -16.18 -5.06
CA TRP A 514 2.66 -15.12 -4.07
C TRP A 514 1.19 -14.77 -3.94
N TYR A 515 0.69 -14.72 -2.72
CA TYR A 515 -0.72 -14.52 -2.42
C TYR A 515 -0.93 -13.41 -1.40
N VAL A 516 -1.88 -12.52 -1.66
CA VAL A 516 -2.34 -11.51 -0.69
C VAL A 516 -3.84 -11.59 -0.48
N ASN A 517 -4.25 -11.66 0.78
CA ASN A 517 -5.66 -11.60 1.16
C ASN A 517 -5.81 -10.97 2.55
N GLU A 518 -7.02 -10.60 2.93
CA GLU A 518 -7.32 -10.11 4.28
C GLU A 518 -7.62 -11.25 5.27
N TRP A 519 -7.42 -10.97 6.56
CA TRP A 519 -7.79 -11.83 7.68
C TRP A 519 -8.16 -10.97 8.89
N VAL A 520 -8.80 -11.58 9.91
CA VAL A 520 -9.21 -10.85 11.12
C VAL A 520 -8.40 -11.26 12.35
N PRO A 521 -7.45 -10.42 12.82
CA PRO A 521 -6.66 -10.67 14.03
C PRO A 521 -7.41 -10.44 15.34
N THR A 522 -8.46 -9.63 15.36
CA THR A 522 -9.17 -9.31 16.60
C THR A 522 -10.61 -8.94 16.28
N THR A 523 -11.54 -9.50 17.06
CA THR A 523 -12.98 -9.25 16.87
C THR A 523 -13.27 -7.77 16.98
N SER A 524 -13.80 -7.18 15.90
CA SER A 524 -13.96 -5.74 15.77
C SER A 524 -14.91 -5.40 14.62
N SER A 525 -15.33 -4.13 14.54
CA SER A 525 -16.24 -3.69 13.47
C SER A 525 -15.64 -3.84 12.06
N ALA A 526 -14.36 -3.48 11.89
CA ALA A 526 -13.66 -3.52 10.60
C ALA A 526 -12.15 -3.74 10.75
N GLY A 527 -11.66 -4.40 11.81
CA GLY A 527 -10.22 -4.55 12.08
C GLY A 527 -9.52 -5.65 11.28
N TRP A 528 -9.77 -5.72 9.96
CA TRP A 528 -9.04 -6.61 9.07
C TRP A 528 -7.56 -6.20 8.97
N GLN A 529 -6.72 -7.16 8.58
CA GLN A 529 -5.31 -6.99 8.27
C GLN A 529 -5.01 -7.71 6.96
N LEU A 530 -4.16 -7.14 6.09
CA LEU A 530 -3.68 -7.87 4.93
C LEU A 530 -2.57 -8.85 5.35
N ARG A 531 -2.57 -10.02 4.73
CA ARG A 531 -1.52 -11.03 4.86
C ARG A 531 -0.97 -11.36 3.49
N ILE A 532 0.35 -11.31 3.40
CA ILE A 532 1.10 -11.68 2.20
C ILE A 532 1.86 -12.96 2.54
N GLY A 533 1.84 -13.94 1.65
CA GLY A 533 2.66 -15.13 1.77
C GLY A 533 3.02 -15.72 0.42
N SER A 534 3.99 -16.63 0.44
CA SER A 534 4.40 -17.34 -0.77
C SER A 534 4.59 -18.83 -0.53
N PHE A 535 4.43 -19.63 -1.57
CA PHE A 535 4.65 -21.07 -1.55
C PHE A 535 5.06 -21.57 -2.93
N ARG A 536 5.65 -22.75 -3.01
CA ARG A 536 6.13 -23.32 -4.27
C ARG A 536 5.98 -24.82 -4.30
N PHE A 537 5.47 -25.36 -5.42
CA PHE A 537 5.50 -26.81 -5.66
C PHE A 537 6.92 -27.27 -6.01
N ASN A 538 7.34 -28.35 -5.37
CA ASN A 538 8.66 -28.95 -5.56
C ASN A 538 8.85 -29.49 -6.99
N GLU A 539 7.75 -29.83 -7.66
CA GLU A 539 7.69 -30.35 -9.02
C GLU A 539 7.83 -29.26 -10.08
N CYS A 540 7.84 -27.98 -9.68
CA CYS A 540 8.17 -26.89 -10.58
C CYS A 540 9.69 -26.72 -10.71
N GLY A 541 10.18 -26.86 -11.94
CA GLY A 541 11.61 -26.94 -12.27
C GLY A 541 12.11 -28.37 -12.42
N THR A 542 13.42 -28.56 -12.57
CA THR A 542 14.06 -29.89 -12.58
C THR A 542 14.34 -30.36 -11.15
N PRO A 543 14.20 -31.67 -10.77
CA PRO A 543 14.57 -32.15 -9.44
C PRO A 543 16.00 -31.76 -9.10
N ASP A 544 16.18 -31.04 -8.00
CA ASP A 544 17.43 -30.38 -7.65
C ASP A 544 17.45 -29.98 -6.16
N PHE A 545 18.50 -29.34 -5.68
CA PHE A 545 18.52 -28.75 -4.33
C PHE A 545 18.61 -27.22 -4.43
N TYR A 546 18.34 -26.51 -3.34
CA TYR A 546 18.65 -25.08 -3.22
C TYR A 546 19.53 -24.80 -2.01
N LEU A 547 20.24 -23.67 -2.05
CA LEU A 547 21.05 -23.17 -0.94
C LEU A 547 20.49 -21.83 -0.43
N GLY A 548 20.34 -21.70 0.87
CA GLY A 548 20.10 -20.42 1.55
C GLY A 548 21.30 -20.05 2.40
N ALA A 549 21.60 -18.76 2.52
CA ALA A 549 22.60 -18.23 3.45
C ALA A 549 21.95 -17.10 4.26
N ALA A 550 22.10 -17.11 5.59
CA ALA A 550 21.52 -16.12 6.49
C ALA A 550 22.51 -15.76 7.62
N PRO A 551 22.63 -14.47 7.99
CA PRO A 551 22.02 -13.31 7.32
C PRO A 551 22.62 -13.07 5.93
N ALA A 552 21.88 -12.40 5.04
CA ALA A 552 22.34 -12.08 3.67
C ALA A 552 23.47 -11.04 3.63
N SER A 553 23.59 -10.23 4.68
CA SER A 553 24.74 -9.37 4.93
C SER A 553 25.07 -9.38 6.42
N GLN A 554 26.35 -9.54 6.74
CA GLN A 554 26.86 -9.45 8.10
C GLN A 554 27.96 -8.40 8.16
N THR A 555 27.79 -7.41 9.04
CA THR A 555 28.82 -6.42 9.33
C THR A 555 29.60 -6.84 10.57
N ILE A 556 30.93 -6.82 10.50
CA ILE A 556 31.82 -7.09 11.61
C ILE A 556 32.87 -5.98 11.74
N CYS A 557 33.45 -5.83 12.93
CA CYS A 557 34.73 -5.15 13.06
C CYS A 557 35.88 -6.12 12.78
N ALA A 558 36.93 -5.66 12.12
CA ALA A 558 38.11 -6.47 11.84
C ALA A 558 38.69 -7.06 13.14
N GLY A 559 38.74 -8.38 13.24
CA GLY A 559 39.12 -9.12 14.44
C GLY A 559 38.02 -10.07 14.94
N ASP A 560 36.76 -9.76 14.65
CA ASP A 560 35.62 -10.62 15.00
C ASP A 560 35.39 -11.72 13.95
N ASN A 561 34.79 -12.83 14.35
CA ASN A 561 34.33 -13.85 13.41
C ASN A 561 33.00 -13.46 12.80
N ALA A 562 32.75 -13.89 11.56
CA ALA A 562 31.44 -13.85 10.93
C ALA A 562 30.89 -15.27 10.78
N ASP A 563 29.63 -15.49 11.15
CA ASP A 563 28.98 -16.79 11.18
C ASP A 563 27.72 -16.73 10.30
N ILE A 564 27.71 -17.51 9.22
CA ILE A 564 26.66 -17.54 8.20
C ILE A 564 25.95 -18.89 8.30
N ALA A 565 24.67 -18.91 8.65
CA ALA A 565 23.84 -20.11 8.60
C ALA A 565 23.55 -20.48 7.15
N VAL A 566 23.75 -21.74 6.77
CA VAL A 566 23.57 -22.27 5.42
C VAL A 566 22.48 -23.34 5.44
N THR A 567 21.39 -23.12 4.72
CA THR A 567 20.29 -24.07 4.54
C THR A 567 20.45 -24.80 3.21
N VAL A 568 20.20 -26.11 3.19
CA VAL A 568 20.18 -26.94 1.98
C VAL A 568 18.80 -27.57 1.84
N GLY A 569 17.99 -27.09 0.91
CA GLY A 569 16.62 -27.59 0.69
C GLY A 569 16.49 -28.53 -0.50
N SER A 570 15.39 -29.28 -0.56
CA SER A 570 15.11 -30.27 -1.62
C SER A 570 14.02 -29.74 -2.58
N ILE A 571 14.27 -29.83 -3.89
CA ILE A 571 13.32 -29.56 -4.98
C ILE A 571 13.03 -30.90 -5.67
N GLY A 572 11.75 -31.18 -5.96
CA GLY A 572 11.33 -32.40 -6.65
C GLY A 572 11.75 -33.71 -5.98
N GLY A 573 11.92 -33.73 -4.65
CA GLY A 573 12.35 -34.92 -3.89
C GLY A 573 13.84 -35.26 -4.02
N PHE A 574 14.67 -34.32 -4.47
CA PHE A 574 16.12 -34.49 -4.55
C PHE A 574 16.71 -34.80 -3.17
N SER A 575 17.35 -35.96 -3.05
CA SER A 575 17.92 -36.48 -1.80
C SER A 575 19.38 -36.92 -1.97
N ASN A 576 20.01 -36.55 -3.08
CA ASN A 576 21.43 -36.82 -3.28
C ASN A 576 22.25 -35.90 -2.36
N THR A 577 23.30 -36.45 -1.77
CA THR A 577 24.19 -35.73 -0.87
C THR A 577 24.87 -34.54 -1.56
N VAL A 578 24.77 -33.37 -0.95
CA VAL A 578 25.34 -32.09 -1.38
C VAL A 578 26.65 -31.84 -0.64
N THR A 579 27.73 -31.58 -1.39
CA THR A 579 29.02 -31.13 -0.84
C THR A 579 29.10 -29.61 -0.92
N LEU A 580 29.33 -28.97 0.23
CA LEU A 580 29.45 -27.52 0.35
C LEU A 580 30.90 -27.05 0.11
N GLY A 581 31.04 -25.84 -0.42
CA GLY A 581 32.28 -25.11 -0.60
C GLY A 581 32.07 -23.63 -0.33
N ALA A 582 33.15 -22.91 -0.01
CA ALA A 582 33.12 -21.46 0.18
C ALA A 582 34.11 -20.79 -0.76
N THR A 583 33.73 -19.65 -1.33
CA THR A 583 34.53 -18.83 -2.23
C THR A 583 34.41 -17.35 -1.86
N GLY A 584 35.30 -16.50 -2.40
CA GLY A 584 35.20 -15.04 -2.20
C GLY A 584 35.62 -14.51 -0.82
N ASN A 585 36.03 -15.37 0.11
CA ASN A 585 36.49 -14.93 1.42
C ASN A 585 37.76 -14.06 1.34
N PRO A 586 37.92 -13.04 2.21
CA PRO A 586 39.05 -12.12 2.15
C PRO A 586 40.40 -12.85 2.27
N ALA A 587 41.42 -12.37 1.54
CA ALA A 587 42.74 -13.00 1.58
C ALA A 587 43.31 -13.06 3.01
N GLY A 588 43.78 -14.24 3.43
CA GLY A 588 44.31 -14.47 4.77
C GLY A 588 43.28 -14.94 5.81
N THR A 589 41.99 -14.95 5.47
CA THR A 589 40.93 -15.51 6.34
C THR A 589 40.80 -17.03 6.20
N THR A 590 40.08 -17.65 7.13
CA THR A 590 39.63 -19.04 7.06
C THR A 590 38.13 -19.12 6.78
N ALA A 591 37.68 -20.13 6.05
CA ALA A 591 36.26 -20.41 5.80
C ALA A 591 35.98 -21.88 6.14
N VAL A 592 35.20 -22.16 7.19
CA VAL A 592 35.00 -23.51 7.73
C VAL A 592 33.51 -23.77 7.96
N PHE A 593 33.02 -24.91 7.46
CA PHE A 593 31.68 -25.42 7.77
C PHE A 593 31.73 -26.33 9.00
N ASP A 594 30.76 -26.23 9.89
CA ASP A 594 30.59 -27.15 11.03
C ASP A 594 30.15 -28.56 10.61
N ASP A 595 29.40 -28.68 9.51
CA ASP A 595 29.02 -29.94 8.85
C ASP A 595 29.12 -29.84 7.31
N ASN A 596 29.67 -30.88 6.70
CA ASN A 596 29.81 -31.05 5.25
C ASN A 596 30.20 -32.52 4.97
N THR A 597 29.39 -33.35 4.33
CA THR A 597 28.30 -33.08 3.36
C THR A 597 26.88 -33.10 3.94
N ILE A 598 25.92 -32.42 3.29
CA ILE A 598 24.52 -32.35 3.71
C ILE A 598 23.60 -33.19 2.81
N THR A 599 22.66 -33.95 3.38
CA THR A 599 21.59 -34.61 2.62
C THR A 599 20.32 -33.76 2.68
N PRO A 600 19.79 -33.23 1.57
CA PRO A 600 18.63 -32.35 1.61
C PRO A 600 17.35 -33.06 2.09
N PRO A 601 16.51 -32.38 2.91
CA PRO A 601 16.75 -31.09 3.53
C PRO A 601 17.71 -31.16 4.74
N GLY A 602 18.55 -30.14 4.93
CA GLY A 602 19.49 -30.03 6.07
C GLY A 602 20.11 -28.63 6.19
N ALA A 603 21.05 -28.43 7.12
CA ALA A 603 21.70 -27.13 7.35
C ALA A 603 23.13 -27.28 7.93
N ALA A 604 23.94 -26.22 7.82
CA ALA A 604 25.29 -26.06 8.37
C ALA A 604 25.55 -24.58 8.75
N THR A 605 26.64 -24.29 9.46
CA THR A 605 27.14 -22.93 9.74
C THR A 605 28.51 -22.75 9.08
N LEU A 606 28.67 -21.71 8.27
CA LEU A 606 29.95 -21.26 7.71
C LEU A 606 30.54 -20.16 8.58
N THR A 607 31.70 -20.42 9.20
CA THR A 607 32.46 -19.41 9.95
C THR A 607 33.60 -18.84 9.11
N ILE A 608 33.60 -17.52 8.93
CA ILE A 608 34.74 -16.76 8.41
C ILE A 608 35.55 -16.21 9.60
N GLY A 609 36.77 -16.71 9.74
CA GLY A 609 37.68 -16.38 10.85
C GLY A 609 38.99 -15.72 10.40
N ASN A 610 39.80 -15.31 11.37
CA ASN A 610 41.09 -14.64 11.15
C ASN A 610 40.98 -13.31 10.35
N THR A 611 40.00 -12.49 10.72
CA THR A 611 39.63 -11.25 10.01
C THR A 611 40.47 -10.02 10.41
N GLY A 612 41.36 -10.13 11.40
CA GLY A 612 42.05 -8.98 11.99
C GLY A 612 43.03 -8.23 11.06
N ALA A 613 43.43 -8.81 9.93
CA ALA A 613 44.28 -8.14 8.92
C ALA A 613 43.51 -7.82 7.63
N VAL A 614 42.18 -8.01 7.62
CA VAL A 614 41.34 -7.76 6.46
C VAL A 614 41.12 -6.26 6.30
N THR A 615 41.27 -5.75 5.09
CA THR A 615 40.99 -4.35 4.77
C THR A 615 39.49 -4.05 4.90
N ALA A 616 39.12 -2.84 5.28
CA ALA A 616 37.72 -2.44 5.25
C ALA A 616 37.14 -2.57 3.83
N GLY A 617 35.92 -3.09 3.75
CA GLY A 617 35.22 -3.29 2.49
C GLY A 617 34.13 -4.36 2.58
N THR A 618 33.38 -4.47 1.49
CA THR A 618 32.37 -5.51 1.32
C THR A 618 32.97 -6.66 0.52
N TYR A 619 32.86 -7.87 1.06
CA TYR A 619 33.32 -9.10 0.44
C TYR A 619 32.14 -10.01 0.19
N LEU A 620 31.94 -10.40 -1.07
CA LEU A 620 30.90 -11.37 -1.43
C LEU A 620 31.39 -12.78 -1.10
N ILE A 621 30.87 -13.36 -0.03
CA ILE A 621 31.17 -14.73 0.38
C ILE A 621 30.26 -15.66 -0.41
N GLY A 622 30.82 -16.40 -1.37
CA GLY A 622 30.12 -17.44 -2.10
C GLY A 622 30.03 -18.71 -1.27
N VAL A 623 28.86 -19.35 -1.28
CA VAL A 623 28.61 -20.69 -0.76
C VAL A 623 28.16 -21.54 -1.92
N ASP A 624 29.00 -22.48 -2.33
CA ASP A 624 28.78 -23.37 -3.46
C ASP A 624 28.33 -24.74 -2.94
N GLY A 625 27.39 -25.37 -3.63
CA GLY A 625 26.93 -26.72 -3.38
C GLY A 625 27.03 -27.52 -4.66
N THR A 626 27.51 -28.76 -4.54
CA THR A 626 27.58 -29.70 -5.66
C THR A 626 26.97 -31.03 -5.29
N ALA A 627 26.19 -31.61 -6.20
CA ALA A 627 25.57 -32.91 -6.01
C ALA A 627 25.41 -33.64 -7.35
N THR A 628 25.38 -34.97 -7.31
CA THR A 628 25.15 -35.77 -8.52
C THR A 628 23.74 -35.55 -9.04
N GLY A 629 23.57 -35.35 -10.34
CA GLY A 629 22.27 -35.10 -10.96
C GLY A 629 21.77 -33.66 -10.87
N SER A 630 22.58 -32.75 -10.33
CA SER A 630 22.36 -31.31 -10.27
C SER A 630 23.42 -30.58 -11.10
N GLY A 631 23.10 -29.37 -11.58
CA GLY A 631 24.08 -28.44 -12.15
C GLY A 631 25.04 -27.83 -11.12
N GLY A 632 24.78 -28.04 -9.83
CA GLY A 632 25.38 -27.29 -8.73
C GLY A 632 24.66 -25.97 -8.51
N HIS A 633 24.67 -25.48 -7.28
CA HIS A 633 24.02 -24.23 -6.89
C HIS A 633 24.97 -23.40 -6.07
N SER A 634 24.81 -22.08 -6.15
CA SER A 634 25.57 -21.15 -5.33
C SER A 634 24.62 -20.16 -4.71
N THR A 635 24.89 -19.81 -3.46
CA THR A 635 24.31 -18.63 -2.80
C THR A 635 25.45 -17.77 -2.28
N SER A 636 25.15 -16.60 -1.74
CA SER A 636 26.17 -15.72 -1.22
C SER A 636 25.66 -14.86 -0.08
N ALA A 637 26.57 -14.45 0.81
CA ALA A 637 26.31 -13.44 1.81
C ALA A 637 27.41 -12.37 1.75
N ASP A 638 27.02 -11.10 1.96
CA ASP A 638 27.96 -10.01 2.04
C ASP A 638 28.60 -9.96 3.43
N LEU A 639 29.92 -10.09 3.49
CA LEU A 639 30.69 -9.77 4.67
C LEU A 639 31.20 -8.34 4.56
N VAL A 640 30.62 -7.44 5.36
CA VAL A 640 31.09 -6.06 5.48
C VAL A 640 32.09 -6.00 6.63
N VAL A 641 33.36 -5.76 6.31
CA VAL A 641 34.40 -5.55 7.31
C VAL A 641 34.63 -4.06 7.49
N LEU A 642 34.48 -3.59 8.73
CA LEU A 642 34.88 -2.26 9.15
C LEU A 642 36.21 -2.35 9.90
N THR A 643 37.06 -1.35 9.75
CA THR A 643 38.34 -1.26 10.50
C THR A 643 38.35 -0.17 11.56
N ASP A 644 37.40 0.75 11.49
CA ASP A 644 37.40 1.98 12.28
C ASP A 644 36.00 2.26 12.85
N VAL A 645 35.99 2.86 14.04
CA VAL A 645 34.82 3.50 14.63
C VAL A 645 34.30 4.61 13.69
N PRO A 646 33.01 4.99 13.75
CA PRO A 646 32.48 5.98 12.82
C PRO A 646 33.12 7.36 13.07
N GLY A 647 33.03 8.26 12.08
CA GLY A 647 33.34 9.67 12.28
C GLY A 647 32.36 10.34 13.27
N ALA A 648 32.70 11.55 13.71
CA ALA A 648 31.76 12.38 14.47
C ALA A 648 30.70 12.98 13.54
N ALA A 649 29.43 13.00 13.97
CA ALA A 649 28.37 13.71 13.27
C ALA A 649 28.58 15.23 13.35
N THR A 650 28.18 15.97 12.30
CA THR A 650 28.18 17.44 12.34
C THR A 650 26.75 17.95 12.45
N LEU A 651 26.44 18.58 13.57
CA LEU A 651 25.12 19.10 13.92
C LEU A 651 24.75 20.30 13.04
N THR A 652 23.49 20.40 12.60
CA THR A 652 23.02 21.48 11.71
C THR A 652 21.91 22.34 12.29
N SER A 653 20.87 21.72 12.88
CA SER A 653 19.76 22.45 13.51
C SER A 653 19.33 21.75 14.80
N PRO A 654 19.04 22.48 15.88
CA PRO A 654 19.27 23.91 16.07
C PRO A 654 20.75 24.30 15.90
N ALA A 655 21.01 25.49 15.35
CA ALA A 655 22.37 25.98 15.20
C ALA A 655 23.02 26.21 16.58
N ASN A 656 24.35 26.11 16.67
CA ASN A 656 25.05 26.28 17.95
C ASN A 656 24.81 27.70 18.51
N GLY A 657 24.31 27.78 19.74
CA GLY A 657 23.94 29.02 20.39
C GLY A 657 22.62 29.64 19.90
N ALA A 658 21.80 28.90 19.14
CA ALA A 658 20.50 29.40 18.70
C ALA A 658 19.62 29.76 19.91
N THR A 659 18.89 30.86 19.80
CA THR A 659 17.90 31.33 20.78
C THR A 659 16.52 31.34 20.14
N GLY A 660 15.46 31.31 20.93
CA GLY A 660 14.10 31.32 20.39
C GLY A 660 13.70 29.98 19.74
N VAL A 661 14.33 28.87 20.14
CA VAL A 661 14.05 27.55 19.59
C VAL A 661 12.76 26.99 20.23
N PRO A 662 11.84 26.36 19.48
CA PRO A 662 10.64 25.77 20.09
C PRO A 662 10.99 24.72 21.16
N THR A 663 10.10 24.51 22.14
CA THR A 663 10.23 23.47 23.18
C THR A 663 10.07 22.04 22.64
N ALA A 664 9.61 21.90 21.39
CA ALA A 664 9.62 20.65 20.65
C ALA A 664 10.37 20.78 19.31
N PRO A 665 11.70 20.96 19.32
CA PRO A 665 12.45 21.25 18.10
C PRO A 665 12.76 19.99 17.29
N THR A 666 12.85 20.14 15.97
CA THR A 666 13.43 19.13 15.09
C THR A 666 14.96 19.27 15.09
N LEU A 667 15.64 18.24 15.59
CA LEU A 667 17.09 18.11 15.59
C LEU A 667 17.55 17.50 14.27
N THR A 668 18.56 18.09 13.62
CA THR A 668 19.14 17.59 12.36
C THR A 668 20.66 17.67 12.36
N TRP A 669 21.29 16.72 11.69
CA TRP A 669 22.74 16.67 11.51
C TRP A 669 23.08 16.14 10.12
N THR A 670 24.36 16.21 9.76
CA THR A 670 24.90 15.56 8.57
C THR A 670 25.38 14.15 8.93
N ALA A 671 25.20 13.21 8.00
CA ALA A 671 25.61 11.83 8.19
C ALA A 671 27.12 11.73 8.47
N ALA A 672 27.48 11.02 9.54
CA ALA A 672 28.85 10.72 9.88
C ALA A 672 29.40 9.59 9.00
N ALA A 673 30.64 9.74 8.53
CA ALA A 673 31.29 8.72 7.72
C ALA A 673 31.42 7.40 8.50
N GLY A 674 30.91 6.31 7.94
CA GLY A 674 30.99 4.97 8.54
C GLY A 674 29.99 4.69 9.66
N ALA A 675 29.03 5.58 9.92
CA ALA A 675 27.97 5.36 10.89
C ALA A 675 26.82 4.52 10.31
N THR A 676 26.31 3.59 11.10
CA THR A 676 25.10 2.78 10.79
C THR A 676 23.91 3.19 11.65
N GLY A 677 24.13 3.93 12.72
CA GLY A 677 23.11 4.47 13.63
C GLY A 677 23.59 5.70 14.37
N TYR A 678 22.67 6.35 15.08
CA TYR A 678 22.91 7.50 15.92
C TYR A 678 22.10 7.44 17.22
N LEU A 679 22.77 7.69 18.36
CA LEU A 679 22.13 8.06 19.61
C LEU A 679 22.11 9.59 19.74
N VAL A 680 20.92 10.17 19.88
CA VAL A 680 20.69 11.61 20.02
C VAL A 680 20.30 11.91 21.45
N GLU A 681 20.92 12.92 22.05
CA GLU A 681 20.67 13.31 23.44
C GLU A 681 20.55 14.84 23.54
N VAL A 682 19.59 15.32 24.34
CA VAL A 682 19.42 16.73 24.76
C VAL A 682 19.38 16.74 26.29
N ASP A 683 20.20 17.59 26.91
CA ASP A 683 20.36 17.68 28.36
C ASP A 683 20.54 19.15 28.79
N ASP A 684 19.88 19.59 29.86
CA ASP A 684 20.09 20.92 30.47
C ASP A 684 21.47 21.05 31.15
N ASN A 685 22.16 19.92 31.35
CA ASN A 685 23.51 19.82 31.90
C ASN A 685 24.53 19.42 30.84
N ALA A 686 25.73 20.00 30.91
CA ALA A 686 26.78 19.77 29.93
C ALA A 686 27.41 18.36 29.99
N ASP A 687 27.10 17.55 31.01
CA ASP A 687 27.66 16.21 31.20
C ASP A 687 26.77 15.07 30.66
N PHE A 688 25.56 15.38 30.20
CA PHE A 688 24.59 14.40 29.68
C PHE A 688 24.24 13.29 30.68
N SER A 689 24.28 13.59 31.98
CA SER A 689 24.02 12.60 33.03
C SER A 689 22.53 12.30 33.25
N SER A 690 21.63 13.16 32.75
CA SER A 690 20.19 13.05 32.94
C SER A 690 19.41 13.68 31.76
N PRO A 691 19.59 13.17 30.53
CA PRO A 691 19.04 13.83 29.35
C PRO A 691 17.51 13.90 29.41
N GLU A 692 16.94 15.10 29.19
CA GLU A 692 15.49 15.29 29.01
C GLU A 692 14.97 14.57 27.77
N PHE A 693 15.83 14.38 26.77
CA PHE A 693 15.50 13.63 25.56
C PHE A 693 16.64 12.70 25.14
N SER A 694 16.32 11.44 24.84
CA SER A 694 17.26 10.45 24.30
C SER A 694 16.58 9.52 23.30
N ALA A 695 17.16 9.33 22.11
CA ALA A 695 16.60 8.47 21.06
C ALA A 695 17.70 7.84 20.19
N THR A 696 17.48 6.59 19.75
CA THR A 696 18.32 5.93 18.73
C THR A 696 17.62 5.94 17.37
N VAL A 697 18.30 6.44 16.34
CA VAL A 697 17.74 6.57 14.98
C VAL A 697 18.77 6.16 13.93
N ALA A 698 18.30 5.65 12.78
CA ALA A 698 19.16 5.38 11.62
C ALA A 698 19.30 6.59 10.67
N GLY A 699 18.31 7.49 10.69
CA GLY A 699 18.31 8.72 9.89
C GLY A 699 19.13 9.85 10.53
N THR A 700 19.13 11.02 9.90
CA THR A 700 19.88 12.20 10.37
C THR A 700 18.99 13.33 10.91
N SER A 701 17.80 12.97 11.39
CA SER A 701 16.81 13.89 11.95
C SER A 701 15.97 13.20 13.03
N THR A 702 15.57 13.93 14.06
CA THR A 702 14.60 13.47 15.06
C THR A 702 13.90 14.66 15.73
N GLY A 703 12.64 14.51 16.15
CA GLY A 703 11.91 15.52 16.93
C GLY A 703 12.14 15.32 18.43
N ALA A 704 12.67 16.34 19.11
CA ALA A 704 12.77 16.34 20.56
C ALA A 704 11.48 16.86 21.20
N THR A 705 11.10 16.33 22.35
CA THR A 705 9.92 16.77 23.12
C THR A 705 10.25 16.83 24.60
N GLY A 706 9.41 17.52 25.39
CA GLY A 706 9.56 17.58 26.84
C GLY A 706 10.58 18.62 27.35
N LEU A 707 11.00 19.56 26.51
CA LEU A 707 11.93 20.62 26.90
C LEU A 707 11.19 21.78 27.58
N ALA A 708 11.74 22.32 28.64
CA ALA A 708 11.27 23.56 29.29
C ALA A 708 11.56 24.81 28.43
N ALA A 709 10.71 25.83 28.54
CA ALA A 709 10.88 27.15 27.92
C ALA A 709 12.01 27.96 28.58
N ASP A 710 12.56 28.95 27.86
CA ASP A 710 13.66 29.83 28.29
C ASP A 710 14.83 29.09 28.97
N THR A 711 15.13 27.88 28.48
CA THR A 711 16.11 26.98 29.08
C THR A 711 17.22 26.71 28.08
N LEU A 712 18.46 26.85 28.54
CA LEU A 712 19.66 26.50 27.79
C LEU A 712 19.85 24.98 27.82
N TYR A 713 19.77 24.34 26.66
CA TYR A 713 20.08 22.93 26.49
C TYR A 713 21.40 22.72 25.78
N ASN A 714 22.05 21.62 26.12
CA ASN A 714 23.17 21.00 25.43
C ASN A 714 22.63 19.83 24.64
N TRP A 715 23.06 19.65 23.40
CA TRP A 715 22.68 18.48 22.62
C TRP A 715 23.84 17.91 21.83
N ARG A 716 23.82 16.59 21.66
CA ARG A 716 24.83 15.84 20.93
C ARG A 716 24.22 14.67 20.17
N VAL A 717 24.98 14.22 19.18
CA VAL A 717 24.69 13.02 18.41
C VAL A 717 25.90 12.11 18.47
N THR A 718 25.72 10.89 18.98
CA THR A 718 26.75 9.85 19.03
C THR A 718 26.52 8.88 17.89
N ALA A 719 27.40 8.92 16.90
CA ALA A 719 27.39 7.97 15.79
C ALA A 719 27.86 6.59 16.26
N ASP A 720 27.25 5.52 15.76
CA ASP A 720 27.63 4.13 16.07
C ASP A 720 27.81 3.27 14.83
N ASN A 721 28.67 2.25 14.95
CA ASN A 721 28.81 1.12 14.03
C ASN A 721 29.32 -0.13 14.75
N ALA A 722 29.55 -1.23 14.01
CA ALA A 722 30.03 -2.49 14.56
C ALA A 722 31.40 -2.41 15.27
N CYS A 723 32.23 -1.40 14.97
CA CYS A 723 33.53 -1.18 15.62
C CYS A 723 33.45 -0.30 16.89
N GLY A 724 32.33 0.41 17.12
CA GLY A 724 32.15 1.25 18.31
C GLY A 724 31.40 2.54 18.03
N THR A 725 31.61 3.56 18.88
CA THR A 725 30.86 4.81 18.85
C THR A 725 31.75 6.05 18.89
N THR A 726 31.27 7.15 18.30
CA THR A 726 31.97 8.45 18.28
C THR A 726 30.97 9.60 18.51
N PRO A 727 31.11 10.38 19.60
CA PRO A 727 30.24 11.53 19.87
C PRO A 727 30.56 12.73 18.97
N SER A 728 29.54 13.53 18.63
CA SER A 728 29.69 14.85 18.01
C SER A 728 30.29 15.87 18.98
N THR A 729 30.67 17.04 18.46
CA THR A 729 30.75 18.23 19.31
C THR A 729 29.38 18.54 19.88
N VAL A 730 29.34 19.06 21.11
CA VAL A 730 28.11 19.51 21.76
C VAL A 730 27.72 20.87 21.21
N PHE A 731 26.48 21.00 20.74
CA PHE A 731 25.87 22.29 20.46
C PHE A 731 24.97 22.70 21.62
N THR A 732 24.76 24.00 21.77
CA THR A 732 23.76 24.52 22.70
C THR A 732 22.64 25.21 21.95
N PHE A 733 21.45 25.26 22.54
CA PHE A 733 20.40 26.18 22.12
C PHE A 733 19.56 26.60 23.34
N THR A 734 18.93 27.76 23.26
CA THR A 734 17.99 28.25 24.26
C THR A 734 16.60 28.19 23.68
N THR A 735 15.69 27.50 24.36
CA THR A 735 14.29 27.47 23.97
C THR A 735 13.68 28.87 24.07
N ALA A 736 12.65 29.14 23.26
CA ALA A 736 11.94 30.42 23.30
C ALA A 736 11.34 30.66 24.69
N LEU A 737 11.29 31.93 25.07
CA LEU A 737 10.47 32.34 26.20
C LEU A 737 9.02 32.26 25.75
N GLU A 738 8.31 31.25 26.23
CA GLU A 738 6.89 31.06 25.95
C GLU A 738 6.15 30.73 27.24
N TYR A 739 4.93 31.25 27.36
CA TYR A 739 4.02 30.90 28.43
C TYR A 739 2.81 30.27 27.79
N CYS A 740 2.64 28.97 27.97
CA CYS A 740 1.56 28.19 27.38
C CYS A 740 0.54 27.74 28.42
N ALA A 741 -0.69 27.56 27.98
CA ALA A 741 -1.70 26.80 28.68
C ALA A 741 -2.35 25.81 27.72
N THR A 742 -2.54 24.59 28.19
CA THR A 742 -3.25 23.51 27.47
C THR A 742 -4.58 23.20 28.16
N PRO A 743 -5.55 24.13 28.15
CA PRO A 743 -6.66 24.06 29.08
C PRO A 743 -7.69 22.99 28.68
N ASN A 744 -7.68 22.54 27.41
CA ASN A 744 -8.63 21.59 26.85
C ASN A 744 -10.08 21.93 27.22
N LEU A 745 -10.46 23.20 27.02
CA LEU A 745 -11.77 23.72 27.41
C LEU A 745 -12.75 23.62 26.25
N PRO A 746 -13.95 23.06 26.45
CA PRO A 746 -14.96 23.00 25.40
C PRO A 746 -15.40 24.42 25.02
N ILE A 747 -15.41 24.71 23.72
CA ILE A 747 -16.03 25.91 23.16
C ILE A 747 -17.48 25.53 22.84
N PRO A 748 -18.47 26.04 23.61
CA PRO A 748 -19.86 25.66 23.46
C PRO A 748 -20.50 26.33 22.24
N ASP A 749 -21.28 25.55 21.49
CA ASP A 749 -22.09 25.99 20.34
C ASP A 749 -22.95 27.22 20.70
N ASN A 750 -22.62 28.36 20.10
CA ASN A 750 -23.27 29.67 20.32
C ASN A 750 -23.54 29.97 21.82
N GLY A 751 -22.56 29.62 22.66
CA GLY A 751 -22.68 29.58 24.11
C GLY A 751 -22.11 30.83 24.81
N ALA A 752 -21.77 30.66 26.09
CA ALA A 752 -21.02 31.69 26.80
C ALA A 752 -19.52 31.52 26.52
N PRO A 753 -18.74 32.63 26.36
CA PRO A 753 -17.31 32.54 26.15
C PRO A 753 -16.62 31.73 27.25
N VAL A 754 -15.71 30.85 26.86
CA VAL A 754 -14.81 30.18 27.80
C VAL A 754 -13.50 30.96 27.92
N THR A 755 -12.88 30.92 29.09
CA THR A 755 -11.65 31.65 29.35
C THR A 755 -10.58 30.74 29.93
N SER A 756 -9.35 30.93 29.48
CA SER A 756 -8.16 30.32 30.04
C SER A 756 -7.21 31.43 30.48
N THR A 757 -6.56 31.25 31.64
CA THR A 757 -5.65 32.25 32.19
C THR A 757 -4.25 31.69 32.37
N ILE A 758 -3.26 32.46 31.91
CA ILE A 758 -1.83 32.27 32.16
C ILE A 758 -1.39 33.33 33.15
N VAL A 759 -0.69 32.94 34.22
CA VAL A 759 -0.12 33.88 35.20
C VAL A 759 1.39 33.91 35.01
N VAL A 760 1.88 35.01 34.43
CA VAL A 760 3.32 35.23 34.23
C VAL A 760 3.93 35.78 35.52
N PRO A 761 4.98 35.12 36.08
CA PRO A 761 5.65 35.56 37.30
C PRO A 761 6.25 36.97 37.19
N ALA A 762 6.48 37.62 38.35
CA ALA A 762 7.10 38.93 38.41
C ALA A 762 8.57 38.89 37.91
N GLY A 763 8.99 39.89 37.13
CA GLY A 763 10.39 40.09 36.72
C GLY A 763 10.71 39.87 35.25
N GLY A 764 9.71 39.58 34.39
CA GLY A 764 9.93 39.23 32.98
C GLY A 764 10.22 40.39 32.02
N GLY A 765 10.53 41.61 32.50
CA GLY A 765 10.76 42.77 31.64
C GLY A 765 9.49 43.32 30.98
N ASN A 766 9.66 44.28 30.08
CA ASN A 766 8.57 44.88 29.31
C ASN A 766 8.50 44.23 27.93
N VAL A 767 7.29 43.95 27.45
CA VAL A 767 7.03 43.45 26.10
C VAL A 767 7.54 44.48 25.11
N SER A 768 8.46 44.07 24.24
CA SER A 768 8.88 44.83 23.07
C SER A 768 8.18 44.35 21.80
N ASP A 769 7.73 43.09 21.81
CA ASP A 769 6.96 42.43 20.76
C ASP A 769 6.27 41.19 21.36
N LEU A 770 5.14 40.75 20.81
CA LEU A 770 4.34 39.63 21.32
C LEU A 770 3.65 38.87 20.19
N ASP A 771 3.95 37.57 20.09
CA ASP A 771 3.16 36.63 19.31
C ASP A 771 2.16 35.88 20.20
N LEU A 772 1.01 35.53 19.61
CA LEU A 772 -0.04 34.73 20.24
C LEU A 772 -0.29 33.44 19.44
N TYR A 773 0.16 32.32 19.99
CA TYR A 773 -0.14 30.98 19.44
C TYR A 773 -1.50 30.49 19.93
N ILE A 774 -2.32 29.94 19.03
CA ILE A 774 -3.64 29.37 19.34
C ILE A 774 -3.81 28.07 18.57
N ARG A 775 -4.14 27.00 19.32
CA ARG A 775 -4.58 25.72 18.78
C ARG A 775 -5.94 25.35 19.35
N ALA A 776 -6.92 25.22 18.47
CA ALA A 776 -8.27 24.82 18.82
C ALA A 776 -8.84 23.86 17.78
N ASN A 777 -9.74 22.98 18.22
CA ASN A 777 -10.58 22.20 17.33
C ASN A 777 -11.93 22.90 17.19
N HIS A 778 -12.42 23.11 15.97
CA HIS A 778 -13.76 23.61 15.67
C HIS A 778 -14.08 23.27 14.22
N THR A 779 -15.28 22.75 13.92
CA THR A 779 -15.68 22.32 12.57
C THR A 779 -16.04 23.47 11.62
N TRP A 780 -15.93 24.72 12.12
CA TRP A 780 -16.09 25.93 11.33
C TRP A 780 -15.37 27.13 11.97
N VAL A 781 -14.18 27.48 11.47
CA VAL A 781 -13.37 28.56 12.09
C VAL A 781 -13.98 29.96 11.90
N GLY A 782 -14.86 30.15 10.92
CA GLY A 782 -15.62 31.39 10.71
C GLY A 782 -16.62 31.73 11.82
N ASP A 783 -16.82 30.84 12.78
CA ASP A 783 -17.76 31.01 13.88
C ASP A 783 -17.07 31.39 15.19
N VAL A 784 -15.75 31.18 15.29
CA VAL A 784 -15.00 31.37 16.52
C VAL A 784 -14.36 32.74 16.65
N LEU A 785 -14.25 33.18 17.91
CA LEU A 785 -13.63 34.42 18.32
C LEU A 785 -12.55 34.13 19.38
N PHE A 786 -11.39 34.73 19.22
CA PHE A 786 -10.35 34.75 20.26
C PHE A 786 -9.99 36.17 20.66
N GLY A 787 -10.18 36.44 21.95
CA GLY A 787 -9.84 37.73 22.57
C GLY A 787 -8.78 37.55 23.65
N LEU A 788 -7.83 38.49 23.73
CA LEU A 788 -6.79 38.49 24.75
C LEU A 788 -6.95 39.72 25.67
N SER A 789 -6.82 39.49 26.97
CA SER A 789 -6.82 40.55 27.97
C SER A 789 -5.70 40.35 28.99
N LYS A 790 -5.24 41.46 29.57
CA LYS A 790 -4.17 41.46 30.58
C LYS A 790 -4.63 42.17 31.86
N ASN A 791 -4.37 41.56 33.01
CA ASN A 791 -4.69 42.03 34.36
C ASN A 791 -6.15 42.50 34.52
N GLY A 792 -7.10 41.83 33.85
CA GLY A 792 -8.52 42.20 33.85
C GLY A 792 -8.84 43.48 33.07
N GLY A 793 -7.93 43.94 32.21
CA GLY A 793 -8.15 45.03 31.26
C GLY A 793 -9.12 44.67 30.14
N ALA A 794 -9.27 45.57 29.16
CA ALA A 794 -10.19 45.37 28.05
C ALA A 794 -9.77 44.16 27.19
N ASN A 795 -10.73 43.28 26.89
CA ASN A 795 -10.54 42.15 25.99
C ASN A 795 -10.37 42.65 24.55
N GLN A 796 -9.19 42.45 23.97
CA GLN A 796 -8.89 42.82 22.59
C GLN A 796 -9.18 41.61 21.69
N LEU A 797 -10.03 41.79 20.69
CA LEU A 797 -10.45 40.72 19.80
C LEU A 797 -9.45 40.59 18.64
N HIS A 798 -8.48 39.70 18.79
CA HIS A 798 -7.40 39.50 17.83
C HIS A 798 -7.80 38.58 16.66
N PHE A 799 -8.78 37.71 16.90
CA PHE A 799 -9.35 36.78 15.93
C PHE A 799 -10.86 36.89 15.99
N ASP A 800 -11.50 37.36 14.92
CA ASP A 800 -12.96 37.55 14.86
C ASP A 800 -13.51 36.90 13.60
N ARG A 801 -13.95 35.64 13.68
CA ARG A 801 -14.75 35.03 12.61
C ARG A 801 -14.16 35.24 11.20
N PRO A 802 -12.94 34.75 10.92
CA PRO A 802 -12.29 34.94 9.61
C PRO A 802 -13.23 34.65 8.45
N GLY A 803 -13.17 35.49 7.42
CA GLY A 803 -14.04 35.41 6.24
C GLY A 803 -15.31 36.27 6.33
N VAL A 804 -15.62 36.91 7.46
CA VAL A 804 -16.70 37.89 7.59
C VAL A 804 -16.16 39.30 7.26
N PRO A 805 -16.95 40.24 6.69
CA PRO A 805 -18.27 40.07 6.07
C PRO A 805 -18.20 39.57 4.62
N ALA A 806 -17.05 39.06 4.15
CA ALA A 806 -16.91 38.58 2.77
C ALA A 806 -17.87 37.41 2.46
N SER A 807 -18.20 36.61 3.47
CA SER A 807 -19.31 35.66 3.46
C SER A 807 -20.25 35.88 4.66
N THR A 808 -21.45 35.28 4.61
CA THR A 808 -22.42 35.34 5.71
C THR A 808 -22.03 34.45 6.91
N PHE A 809 -21.17 33.46 6.69
CA PHE A 809 -20.84 32.42 7.67
C PHE A 809 -19.34 32.36 7.99
N GLY A 810 -18.51 33.26 7.45
CA GLY A 810 -17.06 33.22 7.59
C GLY A 810 -16.40 32.08 6.81
N CYS A 811 -15.24 31.65 7.29
CA CYS A 811 -14.36 30.63 6.73
C CYS A 811 -14.79 29.21 7.16
N SER A 812 -14.92 28.32 6.18
CA SER A 812 -15.37 26.93 6.37
C SER A 812 -14.26 25.93 6.69
N SER A 813 -13.06 26.41 7.03
CA SER A 813 -11.96 25.52 7.42
C SER A 813 -12.10 25.10 8.88
N ASP A 814 -11.58 23.93 9.21
CA ASP A 814 -11.57 23.42 10.58
C ASP A 814 -10.41 24.02 11.37
N GLY A 815 -10.67 24.32 12.65
CA GLY A 815 -9.73 24.49 13.77
C GLY A 815 -8.45 25.27 13.51
N PRO A 816 -8.25 26.45 14.12
CA PRO A 816 -6.99 27.17 13.96
C PRO A 816 -5.86 26.45 14.72
N ASP A 817 -4.72 26.25 14.07
CA ASP A 817 -3.41 25.96 14.66
C ASP A 817 -2.41 26.98 14.09
N ILE A 818 -2.43 28.17 14.69
CA ILE A 818 -1.87 29.38 14.12
C ILE A 818 -1.04 30.17 15.12
N THR A 819 -0.18 31.02 14.58
CA THR A 819 0.47 32.11 15.33
C THR A 819 -0.07 33.44 14.83
N LEU A 820 -0.52 34.31 15.74
CA LEU A 820 -0.84 35.69 15.45
C LEU A 820 0.38 36.55 15.76
N ASP A 821 0.82 37.31 14.77
CA ASP A 821 2.08 38.05 14.73
C ASP A 821 1.86 39.35 13.92
N ASP A 822 2.16 40.51 14.50
CA ASP A 822 1.93 41.82 13.89
C ASP A 822 2.77 42.03 12.62
N GLU A 823 3.90 41.32 12.49
CA GLU A 823 4.83 41.37 11.37
C GLU A 823 4.38 40.51 10.18
N SER A 824 3.37 39.65 10.37
CA SER A 824 2.84 38.83 9.28
C SER A 824 2.17 39.70 8.21
N ALA A 825 2.48 39.42 6.94
CA ALA A 825 1.88 40.13 5.81
C ALA A 825 0.43 39.70 5.52
N THR A 826 -0.07 38.66 6.18
CA THR A 826 -1.36 38.02 5.84
C THR A 826 -2.39 38.26 6.96
N PRO A 827 -3.43 39.10 6.75
CA PRO A 827 -4.47 39.32 7.75
C PRO A 827 -5.28 38.08 8.06
N VAL A 828 -5.48 37.80 9.35
CA VAL A 828 -6.27 36.65 9.78
C VAL A 828 -7.73 36.77 9.36
N GLU A 829 -8.30 37.98 9.36
CA GLU A 829 -9.69 38.24 8.96
C GLU A 829 -10.04 37.75 7.56
N THR A 830 -9.09 37.78 6.63
CA THR A 830 -9.33 37.40 5.22
C THR A 830 -8.73 36.04 4.87
N ALA A 831 -8.10 35.37 5.83
CA ALA A 831 -7.51 34.05 5.66
C ALA A 831 -8.59 32.97 5.72
N CYS A 832 -8.46 31.96 4.85
CA CYS A 832 -9.21 30.71 4.95
C CYS A 832 -8.45 29.52 4.35
N PRO A 833 -7.21 29.24 4.80
CA PRO A 833 -6.50 28.05 4.37
C PRO A 833 -7.12 26.79 4.99
N SER A 834 -7.09 25.68 4.24
CA SER A 834 -7.52 24.36 4.70
C SER A 834 -6.34 23.40 4.57
N PRO A 835 -5.72 22.95 5.69
CA PRO A 835 -6.08 23.23 7.09
C PRO A 835 -5.76 24.67 7.52
N PHE A 836 -6.42 25.19 8.57
CA PHE A 836 -6.25 26.58 9.04
C PHE A 836 -4.96 26.73 9.86
N VAL A 837 -3.83 26.70 9.17
CA VAL A 837 -2.48 26.73 9.76
C VAL A 837 -1.64 27.86 9.18
N GLY A 838 -0.72 28.39 9.99
CA GLY A 838 0.26 29.40 9.57
C GLY A 838 0.35 30.60 10.51
N THR A 839 1.02 31.65 10.04
CA THR A 839 1.23 32.89 10.80
C THR A 839 0.47 34.04 10.15
N PHE A 840 -0.37 34.75 10.91
CA PHE A 840 -1.28 35.79 10.41
C PHE A 840 -1.22 37.06 11.24
N SER A 841 -1.44 38.22 10.63
CA SER A 841 -1.57 39.47 11.38
C SER A 841 -2.95 39.54 12.05
N PRO A 842 -3.04 39.87 13.34
CA PRO A 842 -4.29 39.89 14.09
C PRO A 842 -5.19 41.06 13.68
N ASN A 843 -6.48 40.96 14.01
CA ASN A 843 -7.47 42.02 13.74
C ASN A 843 -7.21 43.28 14.55
N VAL A 844 -6.79 43.11 15.80
CA VAL A 844 -6.24 44.15 16.67
C VAL A 844 -4.74 43.87 16.82
N PRO A 845 -3.85 44.82 16.52
CA PRO A 845 -2.41 44.60 16.68
C PRO A 845 -2.02 44.19 18.11
N LEU A 846 -1.14 43.20 18.25
CA LEU A 846 -0.58 42.74 19.53
C LEU A 846 0.39 43.76 20.14
N SER A 847 0.95 44.65 19.33
CA SER A 847 1.70 45.86 19.74
C SER A 847 0.92 46.79 20.66
N PHE A 848 -0.40 46.59 20.82
CA PHE A 848 -1.18 47.16 21.92
C PHE A 848 -0.55 46.88 23.31
N PHE A 849 0.16 45.77 23.45
CA PHE A 849 0.80 45.35 24.70
C PHE A 849 2.26 45.83 24.85
N ASP A 850 2.83 46.49 23.84
CA ASP A 850 4.21 46.97 23.86
C ASP A 850 4.46 47.99 24.99
N GLY A 851 5.65 47.92 25.56
CA GLY A 851 6.09 48.72 26.70
C GLY A 851 5.42 48.32 28.03
N GLN A 852 4.46 47.38 28.04
CA GLN A 852 3.87 46.88 29.27
C GLN A 852 4.68 45.70 29.83
N SER A 853 4.81 45.62 31.15
CA SER A 853 5.46 44.46 31.83
C SER A 853 4.81 43.13 31.46
N ILE A 854 5.53 42.12 30.96
CA ILE A 854 4.95 40.80 30.61
C ILE A 854 4.32 40.10 31.82
N SER A 855 4.81 40.39 33.03
CA SER A 855 4.29 39.84 34.28
C SER A 855 2.81 40.19 34.53
N GLY A 856 2.08 39.25 35.11
CA GLY A 856 0.66 39.40 35.45
C GLY A 856 -0.23 38.32 34.86
N SER A 857 -1.54 38.50 35.01
CA SER A 857 -2.55 37.58 34.52
C SER A 857 -2.91 37.91 33.08
N TRP A 858 -2.76 36.96 32.18
CA TRP A 858 -3.21 37.03 30.80
C TRP A 858 -4.37 36.06 30.60
N THR A 859 -5.46 36.51 30.00
CA THR A 859 -6.65 35.69 29.81
C THR A 859 -7.05 35.69 28.35
N LEU A 860 -7.03 34.51 27.73
CA LEU A 860 -7.60 34.25 26.42
C LEU A 860 -9.08 33.87 26.60
N SER A 861 -9.98 34.56 25.91
CA SER A 861 -11.37 34.17 25.74
C SER A 861 -11.55 33.49 24.40
N ALA A 862 -12.19 32.32 24.38
CA ALA A 862 -12.64 31.64 23.18
C ALA A 862 -14.17 31.60 23.18
N ASP A 863 -14.79 32.00 22.08
CA ASP A 863 -16.24 32.05 21.93
C ASP A 863 -16.64 31.49 20.57
N ASP A 864 -17.83 30.92 20.50
CA ASP A 864 -18.52 30.60 19.25
C ASP A 864 -19.77 31.48 19.20
N ASN A 865 -19.93 32.23 18.12
CA ASN A 865 -20.97 33.23 17.96
C ASN A 865 -21.98 32.87 16.85
N VAL A 866 -21.96 31.63 16.35
CA VAL A 866 -22.91 31.11 15.36
C VAL A 866 -23.35 29.71 15.76
N GLY A 867 -24.65 29.43 15.66
CA GLY A 867 -25.17 28.12 16.01
C GLY A 867 -24.83 27.05 14.95
N GLY A 868 -24.42 25.87 15.37
CA GLY A 868 -24.30 24.67 14.51
C GLY A 868 -23.04 23.83 14.73
N ASP A 869 -22.01 24.42 15.32
CA ASP A 869 -20.70 23.83 15.48
C ASP A 869 -20.25 23.92 16.94
N SER A 870 -19.28 23.11 17.34
CA SER A 870 -18.70 23.21 18.68
C SER A 870 -17.26 22.77 18.62
N GLY A 871 -16.49 23.11 19.65
CA GLY A 871 -15.06 22.87 19.61
C GLY A 871 -14.42 22.75 20.97
N SER A 872 -13.10 22.89 20.98
CA SER A 872 -12.31 22.97 22.20
C SER A 872 -11.06 23.81 21.99
N LEU A 873 -10.78 24.70 22.93
CA LEU A 873 -9.50 25.38 23.05
C LEU A 873 -8.50 24.39 23.62
N LEU A 874 -7.58 23.91 22.78
CA LEU A 874 -6.63 22.87 23.14
C LEU A 874 -5.39 23.46 23.79
N GLU A 875 -4.84 24.52 23.18
CA GLU A 875 -3.62 25.17 23.61
C GLU A 875 -3.58 26.63 23.16
N TRP A 876 -2.92 27.47 23.95
CA TRP A 876 -2.51 28.78 23.52
C TRP A 876 -1.25 29.23 24.28
N CYS A 877 -0.42 30.02 23.63
CA CYS A 877 0.82 30.52 24.20
C CYS A 877 1.01 32.01 23.96
N LEU A 878 1.59 32.69 24.93
CA LEU A 878 2.23 34.00 24.77
C LEU A 878 3.69 33.75 24.42
N VAL A 879 4.16 34.31 23.31
CA VAL A 879 5.57 34.24 22.92
C VAL A 879 6.11 35.67 22.86
N PRO A 880 6.54 36.24 24.01
CA PRO A 880 6.97 37.62 24.07
C PRO A 880 8.46 37.77 23.73
N THR A 881 8.78 38.83 22.99
CA THR A 881 10.09 39.46 23.06
C THR A 881 10.05 40.50 24.19
N VAL A 882 11.00 40.46 25.11
CA VAL A 882 11.05 41.38 26.25
C VAL A 882 12.34 42.17 26.26
N ASP A 883 12.23 43.49 26.47
CA ASP A 883 13.38 44.34 26.75
C ASP A 883 13.94 43.97 28.12
N VAL A 884 15.17 43.46 28.14
CA VAL A 884 15.89 43.21 29.39
C VAL A 884 16.11 44.58 30.05
N VAL A 885 15.37 44.84 31.13
CA VAL A 885 15.70 45.94 32.03
C VAL A 885 16.97 45.52 32.76
N ASP A 886 18.13 45.92 32.23
CA ASP A 886 19.42 45.76 32.90
C ASP A 886 19.25 46.22 34.36
N PRO A 887 19.50 45.38 35.37
CA PRO A 887 19.47 45.83 36.75
C PRO A 887 20.59 46.86 36.89
N MET A 888 20.21 48.15 36.91
CA MET A 888 21.17 49.25 37.06
C MET A 888 22.22 48.92 38.14
N PRO A 889 23.51 49.19 37.86
CA PRO A 889 24.60 48.78 38.72
C PRO A 889 24.52 49.54 40.04
N PHE A 890 24.22 48.83 41.12
CA PHE A 890 24.41 49.36 42.46
C PHE A 890 25.88 49.15 42.83
N LEU A 891 26.62 50.27 42.88
CA LEU A 891 27.96 50.49 43.45
C LEU A 891 29.18 50.09 42.59
N ALA A 892 29.68 51.06 41.81
CA ALA A 892 31.10 51.22 41.51
C ALA A 892 31.52 52.66 41.84
N ASP A 893 31.83 52.92 43.10
CA ASP A 893 32.75 53.98 43.52
C ASP A 893 33.89 53.27 44.26
N PHE A 894 34.91 52.82 43.52
CA PHE A 894 36.30 52.93 43.94
C PHE A 894 37.20 52.71 42.71
N GLU A 895 37.77 53.82 42.24
CA GLU A 895 38.84 53.88 41.24
C GLU A 895 40.03 52.97 41.61
N GLU A 896 40.64 52.43 40.55
CA GLU A 896 41.94 51.79 40.55
C GLU A 896 43.01 52.72 41.15
N GLY A 897 43.53 52.35 42.31
CA GLY A 897 44.84 52.78 42.79
C GLY A 897 45.92 51.87 42.18
N ASP A 898 46.79 52.49 41.39
CA ASP A 898 48.10 52.01 40.95
C ASP A 898 48.85 51.24 42.07
N PHE A 899 49.20 49.99 41.79
CA PHE A 899 50.17 49.22 42.58
C PHE A 899 51.26 48.67 41.68
N SER A 900 52.02 49.58 41.08
CA SER A 900 53.46 49.40 40.95
C SER A 900 54.16 49.98 42.19
N GLU A 901 55.13 49.23 42.71
CA GLU A 901 55.88 49.47 43.96
C GLU A 901 55.20 49.03 45.27
N TRP A 902 55.58 47.85 45.79
CA TRP A 902 56.44 47.84 46.99
C TRP A 902 57.01 46.45 47.30
N SER A 903 58.30 46.49 47.63
CA SER A 903 59.16 45.40 48.02
C SER A 903 58.82 44.82 49.40
N ALA A 904 59.27 43.58 49.58
CA ALA A 904 59.48 42.88 50.84
C ALA A 904 59.76 43.78 52.07
N THR A 905 59.05 43.52 53.17
CA THR A 905 59.64 43.31 54.50
C THR A 905 58.60 42.76 55.48
N GLN A 906 58.94 41.63 56.11
CA GLN A 906 58.36 41.10 57.35
C GLN A 906 58.79 41.99 58.55
N PRO A 907 58.08 41.97 59.69
CA PRO A 907 58.10 40.86 60.66
C PRO A 907 56.74 40.26 61.01
#